data_AF-A0A259KEP9-F1
#
_entry.id   AF-A0A259KEP9-F1
#
_cell.length_a   1.000
_cell.length_b   1.000
_cell.length_c   1.000
_cell.angle_alpha   90.00
_cell.angle_beta   90.00
_cell.angle_gamma   90.00
#
_symmetry.space_group_name_H-M   'P 1'
#
loop_
_entity.id
_entity.type
_entity.pdbx_description
1 polymer ?
#
loop_
_entity_poly.entity_id
_entity_poly.type
_entity_poly.pdbx_seq_one_letter_code
_entity_poly.pdbx_strand_id
1 'polypeptide(L)'
;MTSEGIHPQADPVEIDPVPSGAGEGARAAKAQAPRAGEGHVTPVMAQFVEIKAANPDCLLFYRMGDFYELFFEDAEQASQALGIVLTKRGKHLGEDIPMCGVPVSRAEEYLHKLIALGFRVAVCEQLEDPAEARKRGGKSVVRRDVTRLVTPGTLTEDALLDARRDNVLLAVARTRAGGEGEAHAYALAYADVSTGGFRVISTSRADLAADLARIEPAEVLISDALYEDGDLREIWDQLPAVTPLPRQGFEGTGAEGRLAGFFGVATLEAFGAFSRAELIAAAAIVAYVERTQLGARPALAPPVREADGALMLIDAGTRANLELVRTLSGERRGSLLAAVDRTVTAAGARLLARRISEPLTDLAAIRARHDAVEFLAGNAEILAVLRRGLAGAPDLARALSRLSLGRASPRDLAAIGRGLEEGFALAAAFVDAPPRDLADAVLALAGMDRELARDLAAALEDESPPTRRDGGFIRAGYDADLDATRALRDESRRVVAALERRYVDETGIRSLKIRHNAVLGYFVEVTAQHGDRLREAPFSATFVHRQTLAGAVRFTSVELGDLESRIASAGERALALEQHIFDRLAAAVVAQAGEIRAAAEALAELDVFAGLARLAVDERHVRPEMTGAVDFEVEGGRHPVVEQALAKGGGPFVANDCDLSAPPGKEAGRIWLVTGPNMAGKST
;
A
#
# COMPACT_ATOMS: atom_id res chain seq x y z
N MET A 1 8.50 -40.92 59.49
CA MET A 1 8.66 -42.37 59.77
C MET A 1 9.54 -42.95 58.67
N THR A 2 10.57 -43.69 59.09
CA THR A 2 11.60 -44.48 58.34
C THR A 2 12.54 -43.68 57.40
N SER A 3 13.78 -43.32 57.80
CA SER A 3 15.01 -44.13 58.12
C SER A 3 15.87 -44.33 56.85
N GLU A 4 17.00 -43.59 56.69
CA GLU A 4 18.42 -43.97 56.93
C GLU A 4 18.92 -45.08 55.98
N GLY A 5 20.12 -45.13 55.41
CA GLY A 5 21.43 -44.46 55.46
C GLY A 5 22.35 -45.33 54.55
N ILE A 6 23.48 -44.89 53.99
CA ILE A 6 24.82 -44.94 54.62
C ILE A 6 25.86 -44.64 53.50
N HIS A 7 26.77 -43.70 53.79
CA HIS A 7 28.14 -43.62 53.24
C HIS A 7 29.11 -44.36 54.18
N PRO A 8 30.28 -44.83 53.73
CA PRO A 8 31.56 -44.26 54.24
C PRO A 8 32.65 -44.16 53.15
N GLN A 9 33.46 -43.08 53.06
CA GLN A 9 34.71 -42.72 53.78
C GLN A 9 35.91 -43.64 53.43
N ALA A 10 37.17 -43.20 53.27
CA ALA A 10 37.90 -42.10 53.92
C ALA A 10 39.20 -41.68 53.13
N ASP A 11 39.53 -40.37 53.16
CA ASP A 11 40.75 -39.66 53.64
C ASP A 11 42.20 -40.18 53.38
N PRO A 12 43.26 -39.37 53.64
CA PRO A 12 43.61 -38.03 53.09
C PRO A 12 45.14 -37.94 52.78
N VAL A 13 45.66 -36.73 52.46
CA VAL A 13 46.97 -36.13 52.91
C VAL A 13 47.49 -35.10 51.88
N GLU A 14 47.98 -33.98 52.40
CA GLU A 14 48.53 -32.79 51.74
C GLU A 14 50.07 -32.70 51.90
N ILE A 15 50.71 -31.76 51.17
CA ILE A 15 52.03 -31.10 51.34
C ILE A 15 53.10 -31.32 50.21
N ASP A 16 53.29 -30.28 49.37
CA ASP A 16 54.49 -29.58 48.78
C ASP A 16 55.82 -30.31 48.37
N PRO A 17 56.79 -29.67 47.63
CA PRO A 17 56.74 -28.93 46.34
C PRO A 17 57.96 -29.26 45.37
N VAL A 18 57.87 -28.87 44.06
CA VAL A 18 58.84 -28.20 43.10
C VAL A 18 60.39 -28.48 43.17
N PRO A 19 61.32 -28.36 42.16
CA PRO A 19 61.33 -27.88 40.73
C PRO A 19 62.21 -28.65 39.66
N SER A 20 62.13 -28.16 38.41
CA SER A 20 63.21 -27.99 37.38
C SER A 20 63.99 -29.18 36.78
N GLY A 21 64.25 -29.11 35.47
CA GLY A 21 65.48 -29.69 34.89
C GLY A 21 65.38 -30.06 33.42
N ALA A 22 66.19 -29.38 32.60
CA ALA A 22 66.40 -29.52 31.16
C ALA A 22 66.94 -30.88 30.66
N GLY A 23 66.88 -31.08 29.33
CA GLY A 23 67.78 -31.95 28.54
C GLY A 23 67.08 -33.04 27.73
N GLU A 24 66.57 -32.75 26.53
CA GLU A 24 67.25 -32.84 25.21
C GLU A 24 67.01 -34.17 24.45
N GLY A 25 66.48 -34.05 23.24
CA GLY A 25 66.78 -34.98 22.13
C GLY A 25 65.60 -35.48 21.31
N ALA A 26 65.17 -34.74 20.27
CA ALA A 26 65.05 -35.27 18.89
C ALA A 26 64.37 -34.28 17.91
N ARG A 27 65.23 -33.67 17.07
CA ARG A 27 65.06 -33.35 15.64
C ARG A 27 63.81 -32.58 15.19
N ALA A 28 64.07 -31.31 14.86
CA ALA A 28 63.23 -30.42 14.08
C ALA A 28 62.94 -30.94 12.66
N ALA A 29 61.65 -30.99 12.32
CA ALA A 29 61.15 -30.82 10.95
C ALA A 29 60.20 -29.62 10.96
N LYS A 30 60.46 -28.68 10.04
CA LYS A 30 59.87 -27.33 9.95
C LYS A 30 58.34 -27.34 9.98
N ALA A 31 57.77 -26.56 10.90
CA ALA A 31 56.36 -26.20 10.90
C ALA A 31 56.00 -25.37 9.66
N GLN A 32 55.05 -25.86 8.85
CA GLN A 32 54.27 -25.04 7.94
C GLN A 32 53.08 -24.46 8.71
N ALA A 33 52.88 -23.15 8.59
CA ALA A 33 51.74 -22.45 9.18
C ALA A 33 50.40 -23.02 8.66
N PRO A 34 49.38 -23.19 9.51
CA PRO A 34 48.03 -23.40 9.03
C PRO A 34 47.50 -22.13 8.37
N ARG A 35 46.81 -22.32 7.25
CA ARG A 35 46.25 -21.30 6.36
C ARG A 35 45.04 -20.60 6.99
N ALA A 36 44.89 -19.32 6.65
CA ALA A 36 43.76 -18.46 6.99
C ALA A 36 42.39 -19.11 6.71
N GLY A 37 41.54 -19.19 7.74
CA GLY A 37 40.21 -19.77 7.62
C GLY A 37 39.36 -19.77 8.90
N GLU A 38 39.58 -18.87 9.85
CA GLU A 38 38.79 -18.78 11.09
C GLU A 38 38.24 -17.36 11.27
N GLY A 39 36.91 -17.22 11.30
CA GLY A 39 36.21 -16.07 11.91
C GLY A 39 35.81 -14.86 11.04
N HIS A 40 36.13 -14.78 9.74
CA HIS A 40 35.75 -13.59 8.96
C HIS A 40 34.34 -13.68 8.36
N VAL A 41 33.38 -13.01 9.00
CA VAL A 41 32.08 -12.67 8.41
C VAL A 41 32.32 -11.91 7.12
N THR A 42 31.73 -12.37 6.00
CA THR A 42 31.89 -11.65 4.74
C THR A 42 31.33 -10.23 4.88
N PRO A 43 31.94 -9.20 4.25
CA PRO A 43 31.46 -7.82 4.37
C PRO A 43 29.96 -7.64 4.03
N VAL A 44 29.43 -8.44 3.11
CA VAL A 44 27.99 -8.44 2.76
C VAL A 44 27.14 -9.00 3.90
N MET A 45 27.56 -10.09 4.54
CA MET A 45 26.84 -10.65 5.69
C MET A 45 26.91 -9.75 6.92
N ALA A 46 28.03 -9.05 7.13
CA ALA A 46 28.12 -8.06 8.22
C ALA A 46 27.10 -6.93 8.03
N GLN A 47 27.00 -6.38 6.81
CA GLN A 47 25.99 -5.37 6.47
C GLN A 47 24.56 -5.93 6.59
N PHE A 48 24.31 -7.18 6.19
CA PHE A 48 23.01 -7.82 6.36
C PHE A 48 22.60 -7.91 7.84
N VAL A 49 23.50 -8.42 8.70
CA VAL A 49 23.23 -8.59 10.14
C VAL A 49 22.99 -7.24 10.81
N GLU A 50 23.74 -6.20 10.45
CA GLU A 50 23.52 -4.83 10.94
C GLU A 50 22.12 -4.32 10.60
N ILE A 51 21.71 -4.45 9.34
CA ILE A 51 20.38 -4.00 8.88
C ILE A 51 19.26 -4.83 9.51
N LYS A 52 19.46 -6.15 9.65
CA LYS A 52 18.50 -7.04 10.31
C LYS A 52 18.38 -6.75 11.81
N ALA A 53 19.48 -6.41 12.50
CA ALA A 53 19.45 -6.05 13.91
C ALA A 53 18.66 -4.75 14.17
N ALA A 54 18.64 -3.83 13.20
CA ALA A 54 17.79 -2.64 13.25
C ALA A 54 16.30 -2.94 12.95
N ASN A 55 15.99 -4.10 12.37
CA ASN A 55 14.64 -4.52 11.96
C ASN A 55 14.34 -5.97 12.40
N PRO A 56 14.44 -6.30 13.70
CA PRO A 56 14.40 -7.69 14.17
C PRO A 56 13.05 -8.37 13.84
N ASP A 57 11.98 -7.59 13.87
CA ASP A 57 10.60 -8.06 13.76
C ASP A 57 10.08 -8.19 12.31
N CYS A 58 10.93 -7.92 11.32
CA CYS A 58 10.57 -7.92 9.90
C CYS A 58 11.43 -8.92 9.12
N LEU A 59 10.83 -9.61 8.15
CA LEU A 59 11.60 -10.32 7.12
C LEU A 59 12.40 -9.30 6.31
N LEU A 60 13.68 -9.54 6.06
CA LEU A 60 14.55 -8.63 5.32
C LEU A 60 14.70 -9.05 3.85
N PHE A 61 14.01 -8.35 2.96
CA PHE A 61 14.24 -8.44 1.51
C PHE A 61 15.53 -7.68 1.16
N TYR A 62 16.65 -8.41 1.10
CA TYR A 62 17.96 -7.81 0.87
C TYR A 62 18.35 -7.85 -0.60
N ARG A 63 18.40 -6.68 -1.27
CA ARG A 63 18.67 -6.62 -2.72
C ARG A 63 20.09 -7.04 -3.08
N MET A 64 20.19 -8.08 -3.91
CA MET A 64 21.42 -8.56 -4.51
C MET A 64 21.26 -8.78 -6.01
N GLY A 65 21.65 -7.76 -6.80
CA GLY A 65 21.43 -7.77 -8.24
C GLY A 65 19.95 -7.73 -8.57
N ASP A 66 19.49 -8.74 -9.31
CA ASP A 66 18.09 -8.86 -9.78
C ASP A 66 17.22 -9.72 -8.85
N PHE A 67 17.69 -10.02 -7.64
CA PHE A 67 16.96 -10.78 -6.61
C PHE A 67 16.91 -10.04 -5.29
N TYR A 68 15.81 -10.23 -4.55
CA TYR A 68 15.80 -10.05 -3.09
C TYR A 68 16.11 -11.40 -2.45
N GLU A 69 17.17 -11.45 -1.66
CA GLU A 69 17.57 -12.64 -0.90
C GLU A 69 17.26 -12.45 0.59
N LEU A 70 16.82 -13.53 1.22
CA LEU A 70 16.61 -13.63 2.67
C LEU A 70 17.59 -14.68 3.22
N PHE A 71 18.03 -14.51 4.46
CA PHE A 71 19.03 -15.37 5.09
C PHE A 71 18.58 -15.84 6.48
N PHE A 72 19.17 -16.94 6.95
CA PHE A 72 18.92 -17.50 8.29
C PHE A 72 17.44 -17.81 8.52
N GLU A 73 16.89 -17.45 9.68
CA GLU A 73 15.50 -17.70 10.05
C GLU A 73 14.50 -17.04 9.07
N ASP A 74 14.81 -15.85 8.56
CA ASP A 74 13.98 -15.18 7.55
C ASP A 74 13.82 -16.04 6.30
N ALA A 75 14.88 -16.75 5.89
CA ALA A 75 14.83 -17.62 4.72
C ALA A 75 13.93 -18.83 4.95
N GLU A 76 13.95 -19.41 6.15
CA GLU A 76 13.14 -20.57 6.53
C GLU A 76 11.66 -20.19 6.60
N GLN A 77 11.34 -19.09 7.30
CA GLN A 77 9.99 -18.56 7.40
C GLN A 77 9.43 -18.20 6.02
N ALA A 78 10.20 -17.48 5.20
CA ALA A 78 9.75 -17.09 3.86
C ALA A 78 9.62 -18.29 2.91
N SER A 79 10.51 -19.28 3.01
CA SER A 79 10.42 -20.51 2.20
C SER A 79 9.13 -21.27 2.51
N GLN A 80 8.79 -21.44 3.79
CA GLN A 80 7.57 -22.10 4.22
C GLN A 80 6.32 -21.31 3.82
N ALA A 81 6.31 -20.00 4.03
CA ALA A 81 5.18 -19.14 3.74
C ALA A 81 4.90 -19.00 2.24
N LEU A 82 5.95 -18.89 1.42
CA LEU A 82 5.83 -18.64 -0.02
C LEU A 82 5.85 -19.92 -0.87
N GLY A 83 6.20 -21.08 -0.29
CA GLY A 83 6.41 -22.32 -1.02
C GLY A 83 7.59 -22.25 -2.01
N ILE A 84 8.62 -21.47 -1.69
CA ILE A 84 9.84 -21.33 -2.51
C ILE A 84 10.97 -22.20 -1.96
N VAL A 85 11.92 -22.56 -2.82
CA VAL A 85 13.02 -23.48 -2.45
C VAL A 85 13.96 -22.84 -1.44
N LEU A 86 14.16 -23.50 -0.29
CA LEU A 86 15.22 -23.17 0.65
C LEU A 86 16.55 -23.77 0.17
N THR A 87 17.57 -22.92 0.05
CA THR A 87 18.92 -23.26 -0.38
C THR A 87 19.94 -22.82 0.68
N LYS A 88 21.24 -22.88 0.35
CA LYS A 88 22.33 -22.52 1.26
C LYS A 88 23.35 -21.65 0.54
N ARG A 89 23.91 -20.64 1.22
CA ARG A 89 24.93 -19.74 0.64
C ARG A 89 26.10 -19.49 1.58
N GLY A 90 27.20 -20.20 1.37
CA GLY A 90 28.42 -20.03 2.16
C GLY A 90 28.25 -20.50 3.61
N LYS A 91 29.16 -20.06 4.49
CA LYS A 91 29.18 -20.43 5.90
C LYS A 91 29.30 -19.21 6.82
N HIS A 92 28.59 -19.23 7.94
CA HIS A 92 28.72 -18.27 9.03
C HIS A 92 29.05 -19.05 10.31
N LEU A 93 30.16 -18.70 10.99
CA LEU A 93 30.65 -19.41 12.19
C LEU A 93 30.80 -20.93 12.02
N GLY A 94 31.07 -21.40 10.78
CA GLY A 94 31.25 -22.82 10.47
C GLY A 94 29.98 -23.56 10.00
N GLU A 95 28.80 -22.95 10.19
CA GLU A 95 27.50 -23.48 9.78
C GLU A 95 27.06 -22.92 8.42
N ASP A 96 26.30 -23.72 7.66
CA ASP A 96 25.75 -23.26 6.37
C ASP A 96 24.69 -22.18 6.60
N ILE A 97 24.69 -21.11 5.80
CA ILE A 97 23.67 -20.05 5.90
C ILE A 97 22.44 -20.45 5.07
N PRO A 98 21.26 -20.69 5.67
CA PRO A 98 20.01 -20.87 4.93
C PRO A 98 19.70 -19.64 4.09
N MET A 99 19.24 -19.84 2.85
CA MET A 99 18.93 -18.76 1.92
C MET A 99 17.78 -19.11 0.98
N CYS A 100 16.86 -18.18 0.79
CA CYS A 100 15.88 -18.21 -0.29
C CYS A 100 15.83 -16.83 -0.97
N GLY A 101 15.27 -16.76 -2.17
CA GLY A 101 15.22 -15.50 -2.90
C GLY A 101 14.09 -15.43 -3.91
N VAL A 102 13.68 -14.19 -4.18
CA VAL A 102 12.62 -13.86 -5.14
C VAL A 102 13.15 -12.88 -6.19
N PRO A 103 12.82 -13.04 -7.48
CA PRO A 103 13.22 -12.09 -8.51
C PRO A 103 12.62 -10.71 -8.25
N VAL A 104 13.40 -9.64 -8.43
CA VAL A 104 12.93 -8.24 -8.26
C VAL A 104 11.71 -7.95 -9.12
N SER A 105 11.67 -8.48 -10.35
CA SER A 105 10.55 -8.31 -11.28
C SER A 105 9.22 -8.93 -10.82
N ARG A 106 9.25 -9.80 -9.80
CA ARG A 106 8.05 -10.41 -9.19
C ARG A 106 7.94 -10.14 -7.70
N ALA A 107 8.77 -9.25 -7.15
CA ALA A 107 8.85 -9.03 -5.72
C ALA A 107 7.51 -8.61 -5.12
N GLU A 108 6.73 -7.78 -5.81
CA GLU A 108 5.41 -7.34 -5.35
C GLU A 108 4.43 -8.49 -5.12
N GLU A 109 4.44 -9.53 -5.96
CA GLU A 109 3.57 -10.70 -5.81
C GLU A 109 3.89 -11.47 -4.52
N TYR A 110 5.18 -11.69 -4.25
CA TYR A 110 5.63 -12.38 -3.03
C TYR A 110 5.42 -11.52 -1.79
N LEU A 111 5.62 -10.20 -1.91
CA LEU A 111 5.34 -9.26 -0.86
C LEU A 111 3.85 -9.33 -0.47
N HIS A 112 2.94 -9.27 -1.45
CA HIS A 112 1.49 -9.40 -1.20
C HIS A 112 1.16 -10.69 -0.44
N LYS A 113 1.75 -11.83 -0.83
CA LYS A 113 1.55 -13.12 -0.15
C LYS A 113 2.05 -13.11 1.30
N LEU A 114 3.24 -12.56 1.56
CA LEU A 114 3.79 -12.44 2.91
C LEU A 114 2.92 -11.54 3.79
N ILE A 115 2.50 -10.38 3.26
CA ILE A 115 1.66 -9.44 4.00
C ILE A 115 0.28 -10.05 4.31
N ALA A 116 -0.32 -10.77 3.35
CA ALA A 116 -1.59 -11.47 3.56
C ALA A 116 -1.52 -12.58 4.63
N LEU A 117 -0.32 -13.12 4.88
CA LEU A 117 -0.03 -14.07 5.96
C LEU A 117 0.38 -13.39 7.28
N GLY A 118 0.32 -12.06 7.35
CA GLY A 118 0.63 -11.28 8.56
C GLY A 118 2.11 -10.98 8.76
N PHE A 119 3.00 -11.33 7.82
CA PHE A 119 4.41 -10.96 7.92
C PHE A 119 4.61 -9.45 7.68
N ARG A 120 5.65 -8.90 8.30
CA ARG A 120 6.18 -7.56 8.00
C ARG A 120 7.48 -7.71 7.23
N VAL A 121 7.69 -6.88 6.22
CA VAL A 121 8.85 -6.99 5.32
C VAL A 121 9.60 -5.66 5.22
N ALA A 122 10.90 -5.67 5.55
CA ALA A 122 11.81 -4.58 5.30
C ALA A 122 12.44 -4.74 3.91
N VAL A 123 12.26 -3.76 3.02
CA VAL A 123 12.83 -3.77 1.67
C VAL A 123 14.12 -2.97 1.68
N CYS A 124 15.24 -3.67 1.50
CA CYS A 124 16.57 -3.11 1.51
C CYS A 124 17.12 -2.98 0.09
N GLU A 125 17.39 -1.73 -0.32
CA GLU A 125 17.80 -1.37 -1.66
C GLU A 125 19.28 -1.00 -1.74
N GLN A 126 19.83 -1.03 -2.96
CA GLN A 126 21.15 -0.49 -3.26
C GLN A 126 21.05 1.03 -3.44
N LEU A 127 21.70 1.80 -2.56
CA LEU A 127 21.67 3.26 -2.58
C LEU A 127 22.70 3.89 -3.53
N GLU A 128 23.62 3.09 -4.05
CA GLU A 128 24.66 3.54 -4.97
C GLU A 128 24.86 2.50 -6.09
N ASP A 129 25.33 2.97 -7.25
CA ASP A 129 25.67 2.09 -8.37
C ASP A 129 26.92 1.25 -8.02
N PRO A 130 26.96 -0.05 -8.38
CA PRO A 130 28.17 -0.87 -8.30
C PRO A 130 29.45 -0.22 -8.86
N ALA A 131 29.35 0.62 -9.88
CA ALA A 131 30.47 1.37 -10.46
C ALA A 131 30.99 2.45 -9.50
N GLU A 132 30.09 3.19 -8.82
CA GLU A 132 30.45 4.17 -7.78
C GLU A 132 31.03 3.47 -6.55
N ALA A 133 30.48 2.33 -6.15
CA ALA A 133 31.02 1.52 -5.06
C ALA A 133 32.45 1.05 -5.34
N ARG A 134 32.76 0.67 -6.59
CA ARG A 134 34.12 0.29 -7.02
C ARG A 134 35.12 1.45 -6.99
N LYS A 135 34.67 2.70 -7.20
CA LYS A 135 35.53 3.89 -7.07
C LYS A 135 36.03 4.10 -5.63
N ARG A 136 35.30 3.62 -4.62
CA ARG A 136 35.70 3.66 -3.20
C ARG A 136 36.69 2.56 -2.79
N GLY A 137 36.99 1.63 -3.71
CA GLY A 137 37.98 0.56 -3.54
C GLY A 137 37.47 -0.82 -4.01
N GLY A 138 38.37 -1.71 -4.41
CA GLY A 138 38.00 -3.04 -4.92
C GLY A 138 37.33 -4.00 -3.90
N LYS A 139 37.27 -3.60 -2.62
CA LYS A 139 36.65 -4.35 -1.52
C LYS A 139 35.46 -3.63 -0.86
N SER A 140 35.10 -2.42 -1.29
CA SER A 140 33.96 -1.71 -0.71
C SER A 140 32.64 -2.33 -1.17
N VAL A 141 31.79 -2.67 -0.21
CA VAL A 141 30.44 -3.18 -0.46
C VAL A 141 29.53 -2.03 -0.87
N VAL A 142 28.65 -2.29 -1.83
CA VAL A 142 27.58 -1.36 -2.21
C VAL A 142 26.78 -0.96 -0.97
N ARG A 143 26.64 0.35 -0.72
CA ARG A 143 25.84 0.86 0.39
C ARG A 143 24.38 0.44 0.19
N ARG A 144 23.81 -0.13 1.23
CA ARG A 144 22.42 -0.55 1.28
C ARG A 144 21.76 -0.03 2.52
N ASP A 145 20.48 0.23 2.42
CA ASP A 145 19.65 0.64 3.54
C ASP A 145 18.21 0.21 3.28
N VAL A 146 17.43 0.15 4.35
CA VAL A 146 15.98 -0.05 4.24
C VAL A 146 15.39 1.22 3.63
N THR A 147 14.71 1.06 2.50
CA THR A 147 14.01 2.17 1.83
C THR A 147 12.50 2.12 2.09
N ARG A 148 12.02 1.00 2.65
CA ARG A 148 10.61 0.80 2.91
C ARG A 148 10.40 -0.31 3.95
N LEU A 149 9.48 -0.07 4.88
CA LEU A 149 8.89 -1.10 5.73
C LEU A 149 7.47 -1.34 5.26
N VAL A 150 7.15 -2.60 5.00
CA VAL A 150 5.86 -3.03 4.47
C VAL A 150 5.16 -3.81 5.56
N THR A 151 4.03 -3.30 6.02
CA THR A 151 3.20 -3.94 7.05
C THR A 151 1.75 -4.04 6.56
N PRO A 152 0.94 -4.97 7.08
CA PRO A 152 -0.45 -5.12 6.65
C PRO A 152 -1.27 -3.82 6.74
N GLY A 153 -1.05 -2.97 7.76
CA GLY A 153 -1.81 -1.73 7.92
C GLY A 153 -1.26 -0.50 7.19
N THR A 154 -0.06 -0.57 6.60
CA THR A 154 0.64 0.63 6.05
C THR A 154 0.90 0.57 4.55
N LEU A 155 0.14 -0.27 3.84
CA LEU A 155 0.20 -0.41 2.39
C LEU A 155 -0.32 0.84 1.67
N THR A 156 0.35 1.23 0.58
CA THR A 156 -0.03 2.41 -0.24
C THR A 156 -0.01 2.14 -1.75
N GLU A 157 0.61 1.05 -2.13
CA GLU A 157 0.82 0.61 -3.50
C GLU A 157 -0.42 -0.13 -4.00
N ASP A 158 -0.95 0.29 -5.15
CA ASP A 158 -2.18 -0.29 -5.70
C ASP A 158 -2.09 -1.79 -5.94
N ALA A 159 -0.91 -2.31 -6.30
CA ALA A 159 -0.69 -3.73 -6.53
C ALA A 159 -0.86 -4.60 -5.26
N LEU A 160 -0.75 -3.99 -4.07
CA LEU A 160 -0.84 -4.70 -2.80
C LEU A 160 -2.19 -4.50 -2.10
N LEU A 161 -3.02 -3.61 -2.62
CA LEU A 161 -4.29 -3.21 -2.02
C LEU A 161 -5.45 -3.81 -2.80
N ASP A 162 -6.48 -4.27 -2.09
CA ASP A 162 -7.79 -4.44 -2.70
C ASP A 162 -8.35 -3.05 -3.03
N ALA A 163 -8.67 -2.79 -4.29
CA ALA A 163 -9.25 -1.54 -4.74
C ALA A 163 -10.56 -1.21 -4.00
N ARG A 164 -11.38 -2.20 -3.69
CA ARG A 164 -12.73 -2.02 -3.15
C ARG A 164 -12.83 -2.21 -1.63
N ARG A 165 -11.70 -2.25 -0.92
CA ARG A 165 -11.63 -2.37 0.55
C ARG A 165 -10.68 -1.33 1.13
N ASP A 166 -11.03 -0.79 2.30
CA ASP A 166 -10.13 0.04 3.09
C ASP A 166 -8.99 -0.82 3.67
N ASN A 167 -7.80 -0.23 3.82
CA ASN A 167 -6.65 -0.89 4.44
C ASN A 167 -6.32 -0.22 5.77
N VAL A 168 -7.04 -0.63 6.82
CA VAL A 168 -7.08 0.09 8.09
C VAL A 168 -5.96 -0.37 9.03
N LEU A 169 -5.14 0.58 9.47
CA LEU A 169 -4.27 0.46 10.63
C LEU A 169 -5.03 0.98 11.85
N LEU A 170 -5.10 0.20 12.93
CA LEU A 170 -5.82 0.58 14.15
C LEU A 170 -4.90 0.48 15.37
N ALA A 171 -5.03 1.39 16.32
CA ALA A 171 -4.33 1.36 17.59
C ALA A 171 -5.34 1.31 18.74
N VAL A 172 -5.10 0.43 19.72
CA VAL A 172 -5.92 0.31 20.94
C VAL A 172 -5.15 0.91 22.11
N ALA A 173 -5.72 1.94 22.73
CA ALA A 173 -5.19 2.52 23.96
C ALA A 173 -6.06 2.14 25.16
N ARG A 174 -5.40 1.85 26.28
CA ARG A 174 -6.03 1.62 27.58
C ARG A 174 -5.43 2.56 28.61
N THR A 175 -6.27 3.33 29.30
CA THR A 175 -5.87 4.17 30.44
C THR A 175 -6.65 3.76 31.69
N ARG A 176 -6.13 4.10 32.88
CA ARG A 176 -6.95 4.00 34.11
C ARG A 176 -8.07 5.03 34.04
N ALA A 177 -9.30 4.59 34.26
CA ALA A 177 -10.44 5.51 34.33
C ALA A 177 -10.37 6.34 35.62
N GLY A 178 -10.85 7.59 35.54
CA GLY A 178 -10.85 8.54 36.66
C GLY A 178 -12.20 8.67 37.39
N GLY A 179 -13.22 7.89 37.02
CA GLY A 179 -14.58 7.97 37.56
C GLY A 179 -15.06 6.67 38.23
N GLU A 180 -16.19 6.74 38.94
CA GLU A 180 -16.81 5.58 39.60
C GLU A 180 -17.53 4.68 38.56
N GLY A 181 -17.11 3.42 38.43
CA GLY A 181 -17.85 2.39 37.67
C GLY A 181 -16.98 1.52 36.75
N GLU A 182 -15.93 2.07 36.14
CA GLU A 182 -15.00 1.33 35.28
C GLU A 182 -13.56 1.46 35.78
N ALA A 183 -12.77 0.37 35.71
CA ALA A 183 -11.35 0.43 36.06
C ALA A 183 -10.48 1.06 34.95
N HIS A 184 -10.95 0.98 33.70
CA HIS A 184 -10.18 1.33 32.51
C HIS A 184 -11.05 2.00 31.46
N ALA A 185 -10.53 3.07 30.85
CA ALA A 185 -11.09 3.68 29.66
C ALA A 185 -10.32 3.20 28.42
N TYR A 186 -11.04 2.83 27.37
CA TYR A 186 -10.49 2.37 26.09
C TYR A 186 -10.76 3.40 24.99
N ALA A 187 -9.85 3.47 24.04
CA ALA A 187 -10.06 4.23 22.82
C ALA A 187 -9.40 3.54 21.64
N LEU A 188 -10.02 3.67 20.46
CA LEU A 188 -9.45 3.23 19.21
C LEU A 188 -9.14 4.46 18.36
N ALA A 189 -7.97 4.45 17.73
CA ALA A 189 -7.67 5.36 16.65
C ALA A 189 -7.30 4.54 15.44
N TYR A 190 -7.82 4.90 14.28
CA TYR A 190 -7.58 4.11 13.08
C TYR A 190 -7.49 4.98 11.84
N ALA A 191 -6.56 4.62 10.98
CA ALA A 191 -6.25 5.36 9.76
C ALA A 191 -6.07 4.41 8.59
N ASP A 192 -6.44 4.89 7.41
CA ASP A 192 -6.06 4.26 6.14
C ASP A 192 -4.96 5.12 5.52
N VAL A 193 -3.74 4.60 5.51
CA VAL A 193 -2.56 5.31 4.98
C VAL A 193 -2.71 5.56 3.48
N SER A 194 -3.39 4.66 2.76
CA SER A 194 -3.60 4.76 1.31
C SER A 194 -4.60 5.87 0.95
N THR A 195 -5.60 6.15 1.77
CA THR A 195 -6.61 7.19 1.46
C THR A 195 -6.46 8.46 2.29
N GLY A 196 -5.70 8.40 3.39
CA GLY A 196 -5.50 9.51 4.31
C GLY A 196 -6.61 9.69 5.35
N GLY A 197 -7.62 8.82 5.41
CA GLY A 197 -8.66 8.90 6.43
C GLY A 197 -8.11 8.62 7.83
N PHE A 198 -8.56 9.37 8.85
CA PHE A 198 -8.14 9.18 10.24
C PHE A 198 -9.28 9.48 11.21
N ARG A 199 -9.63 8.49 12.03
CA ARG A 199 -10.76 8.54 12.96
C ARG A 199 -10.35 8.07 14.34
N VAL A 200 -11.08 8.56 15.35
CA VAL A 200 -10.85 8.24 16.76
C VAL A 200 -12.18 8.04 17.45
N ILE A 201 -12.28 6.99 18.27
CA ILE A 201 -13.49 6.66 19.04
C ILE A 201 -13.15 6.30 20.47
N SER A 202 -14.00 6.74 21.40
CA SER A 202 -14.11 6.16 22.73
C SER A 202 -14.80 4.80 22.64
N THR A 203 -14.34 3.83 23.41
CA THR A 203 -14.99 2.51 23.51
C THR A 203 -14.89 1.95 24.92
N SER A 204 -15.65 0.90 25.20
CA SER A 204 -15.64 0.17 26.47
C SER A 204 -14.98 -1.21 26.28
N ARG A 205 -14.70 -1.90 27.39
CA ARG A 205 -14.26 -3.30 27.30
C ARG A 205 -15.32 -4.18 26.65
N ALA A 206 -16.60 -3.90 26.87
CA ALA A 206 -17.71 -4.71 26.35
C ALA A 206 -17.88 -4.53 24.83
N ASP A 207 -17.70 -3.30 24.34
CA ASP A 207 -17.95 -2.94 22.94
C ASP A 207 -16.73 -3.18 22.04
N LEU A 208 -15.53 -3.32 22.62
CA LEU A 208 -14.27 -3.47 21.90
C LEU A 208 -14.31 -4.52 20.77
N ALA A 209 -14.90 -5.70 21.04
CA ALA A 209 -14.99 -6.76 20.04
C ALA A 209 -15.94 -6.39 18.88
N ALA A 210 -17.04 -5.70 19.18
CA ALA A 210 -17.98 -5.22 18.18
C ALA A 210 -17.38 -4.11 17.31
N ASP A 211 -16.63 -3.18 17.91
CA ASP A 211 -15.91 -2.12 17.20
C ASP A 211 -14.82 -2.69 16.28
N LEU A 212 -14.02 -3.65 16.76
CA LEU A 212 -12.99 -4.30 15.94
C LEU A 212 -13.62 -5.07 14.76
N ALA A 213 -14.73 -5.77 14.98
CA ALA A 213 -15.46 -6.49 13.93
C ALA A 213 -16.08 -5.53 12.90
N ARG A 214 -16.53 -4.35 13.32
CA ARG A 214 -17.04 -3.28 12.44
C ARG A 214 -15.95 -2.69 11.57
N ILE A 215 -14.79 -2.38 12.16
CA ILE A 215 -13.70 -1.68 11.50
C ILE A 215 -12.88 -2.62 10.60
N GLU A 216 -12.83 -3.92 10.92
CA GLU A 216 -12.03 -4.95 10.24
C GLU A 216 -10.58 -4.51 9.96
N PRO A 217 -9.79 -4.15 11.00
CA PRO A 217 -8.43 -3.66 10.80
C PRO A 217 -7.54 -4.69 10.11
N ALA A 218 -6.73 -4.21 9.15
CA ALA A 218 -5.69 -5.01 8.51
C ALA A 218 -4.51 -5.26 9.47
N GLU A 219 -4.25 -4.32 10.38
CA GLU A 219 -3.23 -4.44 11.42
C GLU A 219 -3.66 -3.68 12.68
N VAL A 220 -3.45 -4.29 13.84
CA VAL A 220 -3.78 -3.71 15.14
C VAL A 220 -2.53 -3.48 16.00
N LEU A 221 -2.27 -2.23 16.36
CA LEU A 221 -1.21 -1.81 17.26
C LEU A 221 -1.72 -1.83 18.70
N ILE A 222 -0.98 -2.49 19.58
CA ILE A 222 -1.28 -2.52 21.01
C ILE A 222 0.00 -2.44 21.83
N SER A 223 -0.08 -1.96 23.07
CA SER A 223 1.07 -2.05 23.98
C SER A 223 1.31 -3.51 24.39
N ASP A 224 2.57 -3.89 24.64
CA ASP A 224 2.91 -5.23 25.15
C ASP A 224 2.09 -5.59 26.41
N ALA A 225 1.87 -4.60 27.29
CA ALA A 225 1.07 -4.75 28.50
C ALA A 225 -0.41 -5.11 28.28
N LEU A 226 -0.96 -4.75 27.12
CA LEU A 226 -2.34 -5.06 26.73
C LEU A 226 -2.40 -6.38 25.95
N TYR A 227 -1.33 -6.71 25.22
CA TYR A 227 -1.20 -7.98 24.51
C TYR A 227 -1.05 -9.18 25.46
N GLU A 228 -0.35 -8.99 26.57
CA GLU A 228 -0.16 -10.00 27.62
C GLU A 228 -1.38 -10.19 28.54
N ASP A 229 -2.42 -9.36 28.36
CA ASP A 229 -3.64 -9.46 29.16
C ASP A 229 -4.49 -10.65 28.73
N GLY A 230 -4.57 -11.66 29.60
CA GLY A 230 -5.30 -12.90 29.34
C GLY A 230 -6.78 -12.69 29.04
N ASP A 231 -7.41 -11.65 29.60
CA ASP A 231 -8.84 -11.38 29.42
C ASP A 231 -9.17 -10.85 28.02
N LEU A 232 -8.16 -10.40 27.27
CA LEU A 232 -8.29 -9.85 25.92
C LEU A 232 -7.71 -10.79 24.86
N ARG A 233 -7.06 -11.88 25.27
CA ARG A 233 -6.32 -12.76 24.36
C ARG A 233 -7.18 -13.33 23.25
N GLU A 234 -8.40 -13.76 23.58
CA GLU A 234 -9.37 -14.30 22.62
C GLU A 234 -9.73 -13.29 21.52
N ILE A 235 -9.76 -11.99 21.83
CA ILE A 235 -10.01 -10.95 20.83
C ILE A 235 -8.82 -10.83 19.89
N TRP A 236 -7.60 -10.85 20.43
CA TRP A 236 -6.37 -10.70 19.64
C TRP A 236 -6.14 -11.87 18.69
N ASP A 237 -6.41 -13.10 19.15
CA ASP A 237 -6.18 -14.32 18.35
C ASP A 237 -7.15 -14.43 17.15
N GLN A 238 -8.25 -13.67 17.14
CA GLN A 238 -9.21 -13.62 16.02
C GLN A 238 -8.84 -12.60 14.94
N LEU A 239 -7.86 -11.73 15.19
CA LEU A 239 -7.47 -10.65 14.28
C LEU A 239 -6.39 -11.12 13.30
N PRO A 240 -6.38 -10.59 12.06
CA PRO A 240 -5.44 -11.04 11.03
C PRO A 240 -3.98 -10.70 11.35
N ALA A 241 -3.74 -9.55 12.00
CA ALA A 241 -2.41 -9.14 12.44
C ALA A 241 -2.50 -8.24 13.67
N VAL A 242 -1.76 -8.62 14.71
CA VAL A 242 -1.59 -7.83 15.94
C VAL A 242 -0.11 -7.56 16.14
N THR A 243 0.24 -6.28 16.29
CA THR A 243 1.61 -5.79 16.47
C THR A 243 1.76 -5.21 17.87
N PRO A 244 2.34 -5.97 18.82
CA PRO A 244 2.73 -5.45 20.12
C PRO A 244 3.84 -4.42 19.96
N LEU A 245 3.71 -3.30 20.69
CA LEU A 245 4.72 -2.24 20.76
C LEU A 245 5.13 -2.00 22.21
N PRO A 246 6.39 -1.55 22.44
CA PRO A 246 6.84 -1.14 23.76
C PRO A 246 5.93 -0.08 24.37
N ARG A 247 5.77 -0.12 25.70
CA ARG A 247 4.91 0.81 26.46
C ARG A 247 5.15 2.28 26.13
N GLN A 248 6.39 2.66 25.83
CA GLN A 248 6.78 4.02 25.43
C GLN A 248 6.02 4.53 24.20
N GLY A 249 5.64 3.63 23.27
CA GLY A 249 4.82 3.97 22.10
C GLY A 249 3.38 4.31 22.45
N PHE A 250 2.91 3.95 23.65
CA PHE A 250 1.57 4.19 24.18
C PHE A 250 1.58 5.07 25.44
N GLU A 251 2.65 5.84 25.65
CA GLU A 251 2.72 6.79 26.75
C GLU A 251 1.93 8.07 26.42
N GLY A 252 1.09 8.51 27.36
CA GLY A 252 0.29 9.74 27.18
C GLY A 252 1.08 11.03 27.29
N THR A 253 2.27 11.00 27.87
CA THR A 253 3.13 12.18 28.01
C THR A 253 3.68 12.56 26.63
N GLY A 254 3.27 13.71 26.10
CA GLY A 254 3.71 14.19 24.79
C GLY A 254 2.90 13.67 23.59
N ALA A 255 1.82 12.91 23.80
CA ALA A 255 0.93 12.44 22.73
C ALA A 255 0.34 13.60 21.92
N GLU A 256 -0.13 14.65 22.61
CA GLU A 256 -0.64 15.88 21.99
C GLU A 256 0.44 16.59 21.16
N GLY A 257 1.65 16.77 21.72
CA GLY A 257 2.77 17.39 21.02
C GLY A 257 3.20 16.61 19.77
N ARG A 258 3.13 15.26 19.80
CA ARG A 258 3.41 14.42 18.64
C ARG A 258 2.39 14.64 17.53
N LEU A 259 1.10 14.65 17.87
CA LEU A 259 0.02 14.92 16.91
C LEU A 259 0.15 16.33 16.33
N ALA A 260 0.36 17.34 17.18
CA ALA A 260 0.53 18.73 16.77
C ALA A 260 1.72 18.88 15.81
N GLY A 261 2.86 18.27 16.15
CA GLY A 261 4.06 18.26 15.31
C GLY A 261 3.91 17.49 13.99
N PHE A 262 3.09 16.44 13.95
CA PHE A 262 2.79 15.70 12.73
C PHE A 262 1.94 16.52 11.76
N PHE A 263 0.86 17.14 12.26
CA PHE A 263 -0.05 17.98 11.46
C PHE A 263 0.45 19.41 11.25
N GLY A 264 1.58 19.79 11.85
CA GLY A 264 2.16 21.12 11.69
C GLY A 264 1.33 22.23 12.34
N VAL A 265 0.55 21.92 13.37
CA VAL A 265 -0.28 22.87 14.12
C VAL A 265 0.31 23.15 15.50
N ALA A 266 -0.01 24.32 16.07
CA ALA A 266 0.45 24.67 17.42
C ALA A 266 -0.32 23.92 18.52
N THR A 267 -1.63 23.74 18.32
CA THR A 267 -2.54 23.05 19.26
C THR A 267 -3.53 22.19 18.49
N LEU A 268 -4.12 21.19 19.15
CA LEU A 268 -5.15 20.33 18.56
C LEU A 268 -6.57 20.89 18.68
N GLU A 269 -6.74 22.10 19.24
CA GLU A 269 -8.07 22.69 19.52
C GLU A 269 -8.96 22.73 18.27
N ALA A 270 -8.38 22.96 17.09
CA ALA A 270 -9.09 23.00 15.81
C ALA A 270 -9.63 21.62 15.37
N PHE A 271 -9.11 20.52 15.91
CA PHE A 271 -9.53 19.15 15.57
C PHE A 271 -10.57 18.59 16.56
N GLY A 272 -10.82 19.31 17.65
CA GLY A 272 -11.77 18.94 18.69
C GLY A 272 -11.10 18.52 20.00
N ALA A 273 -11.93 18.25 21.00
CA ALA A 273 -11.49 17.78 22.31
C ALA A 273 -11.37 16.25 22.30
N PHE A 274 -10.19 15.76 22.65
CA PHE A 274 -9.90 14.33 22.77
C PHE A 274 -9.58 13.97 24.22
N SER A 275 -10.06 12.82 24.66
CA SER A 275 -9.68 12.22 25.92
C SER A 275 -8.22 11.76 25.90
N ARG A 276 -7.67 11.47 27.07
CA ARG A 276 -6.29 10.96 27.19
C ARG A 276 -6.09 9.64 26.43
N ALA A 277 -7.06 8.73 26.47
CA ALA A 277 -6.98 7.44 25.77
C ALA A 277 -6.99 7.65 24.25
N GLU A 278 -7.87 8.53 23.76
CA GLU A 278 -7.99 8.90 22.35
C GLU A 278 -6.68 9.50 21.81
N LEU A 279 -6.06 10.43 22.55
CA LEU A 279 -4.77 11.02 22.18
C LEU A 279 -3.65 9.97 22.11
N ILE A 280 -3.60 9.04 23.06
CA ILE A 280 -2.60 7.95 23.07
C ILE A 280 -2.76 7.07 21.83
N ALA A 281 -3.99 6.63 21.52
CA ALA A 281 -4.25 5.79 20.36
C ALA A 281 -3.85 6.51 19.06
N ALA A 282 -4.25 7.77 18.91
CA ALA A 282 -3.94 8.56 17.72
C ALA A 282 -2.43 8.82 17.58
N ALA A 283 -1.74 9.12 18.67
CA ALA A 283 -0.28 9.30 18.68
C ALA A 283 0.47 8.01 18.32
N ALA A 284 -0.04 6.85 18.72
CA ALA A 284 0.54 5.54 18.36
C ALA A 284 0.42 5.26 16.85
N ILE A 285 -0.72 5.58 16.22
CA ILE A 285 -0.89 5.52 14.76
C ILE A 285 0.18 6.37 14.07
N VAL A 286 0.26 7.65 14.43
CA VAL A 286 1.20 8.59 13.80
C VAL A 286 2.65 8.14 13.98
N ALA A 287 3.03 7.70 15.19
CA ALA A 287 4.37 7.20 15.46
C ALA A 287 4.73 5.98 14.60
N TYR A 288 3.79 5.05 14.43
CA TYR A 288 3.98 3.85 13.64
C TYR A 288 4.04 4.16 12.14
N VAL A 289 3.21 5.09 11.66
CA VAL A 289 3.25 5.58 10.29
C VAL A 289 4.59 6.26 9.99
N GLU A 290 5.05 7.19 10.82
CA GLU A 290 6.36 7.83 10.64
C GLU A 290 7.50 6.80 10.62
N ARG A 291 7.44 5.78 11.49
CA ARG A 291 8.44 4.70 11.50
C ARG A 291 8.41 3.86 10.22
N THR A 292 7.23 3.39 9.82
CA THR A 292 7.08 2.51 8.64
C THR A 292 7.35 3.23 7.32
N GLN A 293 7.10 4.54 7.27
CA GLN A 293 7.36 5.38 6.11
C GLN A 293 8.74 6.07 6.15
N LEU A 294 9.63 5.68 7.08
CA LEU A 294 11.00 6.19 7.21
C LEU A 294 11.08 7.71 7.34
N GLY A 295 10.17 8.30 8.11
CA GLY A 295 10.07 9.75 8.33
C GLY A 295 9.30 10.51 7.25
N ALA A 296 8.92 9.87 6.13
CA ALA A 296 7.98 10.46 5.19
C ALA A 296 6.59 10.56 5.83
N ARG A 297 5.88 11.65 5.57
CA ARG A 297 4.55 11.91 6.13
C ARG A 297 3.50 11.74 5.04
N PRO A 298 2.66 10.69 5.10
CA PRO A 298 1.51 10.62 4.21
C PRO A 298 0.57 11.79 4.53
N ALA A 299 -0.19 12.24 3.53
CA ALA A 299 -1.20 13.28 3.73
C ALA A 299 -2.42 12.71 4.49
N LEU A 300 -2.25 12.32 5.75
CA LEU A 300 -3.38 11.98 6.62
C LEU A 300 -4.20 13.25 6.90
N ALA A 301 -5.51 13.08 6.96
CA ALA A 301 -6.41 14.11 7.45
C ALA A 301 -6.24 14.23 8.97
N PRO A 302 -6.56 15.40 9.55
CA PRO A 302 -6.69 15.51 10.98
C PRO A 302 -7.65 14.44 11.54
N PRO A 303 -7.37 13.90 12.74
CA PRO A 303 -8.23 12.89 13.35
C PRO A 303 -9.63 13.46 13.61
N VAL A 304 -10.66 12.73 13.18
CA VAL A 304 -12.06 13.08 13.46
C VAL A 304 -12.59 12.18 14.58
N ARG A 305 -13.09 12.78 15.66
CA ARG A 305 -13.74 12.06 16.74
C ARG A 305 -15.14 11.61 16.31
N GLU A 306 -15.45 10.32 16.40
CA GLU A 306 -16.83 9.85 16.21
C GLU A 306 -17.63 10.08 17.50
N ALA A 307 -18.85 10.61 17.36
CA ALA A 307 -19.69 10.90 18.51
C ALA A 307 -20.28 9.61 19.11
N ASP A 308 -20.32 9.55 20.44
CA ASP A 308 -20.89 8.43 21.17
C ASP A 308 -22.36 8.23 20.78
N GLY A 309 -22.74 6.99 20.44
CA GLY A 309 -24.11 6.64 20.05
C GLY A 309 -24.55 7.11 18.65
N ALA A 310 -23.65 7.70 17.84
CA ALA A 310 -23.97 8.11 16.47
C ALA A 310 -24.12 6.96 15.47
N LEU A 311 -23.62 5.78 15.83
CA LEU A 311 -23.65 4.56 15.04
C LEU A 311 -24.40 3.45 15.78
N MET A 312 -25.13 2.62 15.04
CA MET A 312 -25.82 1.47 15.59
C MET A 312 -24.79 0.39 15.98
N LEU A 313 -24.83 -0.02 17.25
CA LEU A 313 -24.02 -1.14 17.73
C LEU A 313 -24.62 -2.46 17.23
N ILE A 314 -23.78 -3.25 16.57
CA ILE A 314 -24.10 -4.60 16.12
C ILE A 314 -22.93 -5.48 16.53
N ASP A 315 -23.18 -6.49 17.35
CA ASP A 315 -22.15 -7.40 17.83
C ASP A 315 -21.55 -8.24 16.68
N ALA A 316 -20.35 -8.78 16.92
CA ALA A 316 -19.60 -9.53 15.91
C ALA A 316 -20.36 -10.77 15.39
N GLY A 317 -21.09 -11.47 16.27
CA GLY A 317 -21.86 -12.66 15.91
C GLY A 317 -23.04 -12.31 15.00
N THR A 318 -23.78 -11.27 15.34
CA THR A 318 -24.88 -10.74 14.52
C THR A 318 -24.38 -10.27 13.16
N ARG A 319 -23.24 -9.56 13.09
CA ARG A 319 -22.63 -9.13 11.81
C ARG A 319 -22.27 -10.31 10.89
N ALA A 320 -21.69 -11.36 11.46
CA ALA A 320 -21.33 -12.56 10.73
C ALA A 320 -22.59 -13.30 10.22
N ASN A 321 -23.61 -13.44 11.06
CA ASN A 321 -24.85 -14.14 10.70
C ASN A 321 -25.71 -13.37 9.68
N LEU A 322 -25.67 -12.03 9.70
CA LEU A 322 -26.30 -11.18 8.69
C LEU A 322 -25.50 -11.13 7.38
N GLU A 323 -24.29 -11.70 7.34
CA GLU A 323 -23.40 -11.72 6.19
C GLU A 323 -23.26 -10.32 5.55
N LEU A 324 -23.05 -9.28 6.37
CA LEU A 324 -23.15 -7.88 5.93
C LEU A 324 -22.17 -7.55 4.81
N VAL A 325 -20.89 -7.89 5.00
CA VAL A 325 -19.80 -7.60 4.04
C VAL A 325 -19.30 -8.88 3.38
N ARG A 326 -19.27 -9.98 4.13
CA ARG A 326 -18.81 -11.30 3.70
C ARG A 326 -19.76 -12.39 4.20
N THR A 327 -19.80 -13.50 3.48
CA THR A 327 -20.47 -14.73 3.91
C THR A 327 -19.72 -15.39 5.07
N LEU A 328 -20.35 -16.39 5.70
CA LEU A 328 -19.72 -17.25 6.70
C LEU A 328 -18.51 -18.03 6.14
N SER A 329 -18.45 -18.25 4.82
CA SER A 329 -17.28 -18.83 4.13
C SER A 329 -16.19 -17.80 3.81
N GLY A 330 -16.40 -16.52 4.16
CA GLY A 330 -15.46 -15.42 3.94
C GLY A 330 -15.53 -14.77 2.56
N GLU A 331 -16.49 -15.16 1.72
CA GLU A 331 -16.64 -14.64 0.35
C GLU A 331 -17.44 -13.33 0.34
N ARG A 332 -17.07 -12.39 -0.54
CA ARG A 332 -17.92 -11.21 -0.80
C ARG A 332 -19.21 -11.60 -1.53
N ARG A 333 -19.12 -12.56 -2.46
CA ARG A 333 -20.28 -12.97 -3.25
C ARG A 333 -21.31 -13.66 -2.35
N GLY A 334 -22.55 -13.18 -2.38
CA GLY A 334 -23.60 -13.69 -1.50
C GLY A 334 -23.79 -12.90 -0.21
N SER A 335 -22.95 -11.89 0.07
CA SER A 335 -23.16 -10.96 1.19
C SER A 335 -24.20 -9.88 0.86
N LEU A 336 -24.69 -9.18 1.89
CA LEU A 336 -25.56 -8.00 1.72
C LEU A 336 -24.87 -6.94 0.86
N LEU A 337 -23.60 -6.63 1.14
CA LEU A 337 -22.80 -5.70 0.35
C LEU A 337 -22.81 -6.08 -1.14
N ALA A 338 -22.57 -7.35 -1.48
CA ALA A 338 -22.62 -7.77 -2.89
C ALA A 338 -24.01 -7.65 -3.53
N ALA A 339 -25.09 -7.79 -2.76
CA ALA A 339 -26.45 -7.66 -3.26
C ALA A 339 -26.79 -6.20 -3.59
N VAL A 340 -26.36 -5.24 -2.77
CA VAL A 340 -26.74 -3.82 -2.89
C VAL A 340 -25.73 -2.96 -3.66
N ASP A 341 -24.48 -3.40 -3.78
CA ASP A 341 -23.42 -2.65 -4.43
C ASP A 341 -23.67 -2.48 -5.94
N ARG A 342 -23.83 -1.22 -6.35
CA ARG A 342 -23.95 -0.77 -7.74
C ARG A 342 -22.96 0.37 -8.04
N THR A 343 -21.96 0.56 -7.18
CA THR A 343 -20.94 1.59 -7.36
C THR A 343 -20.09 1.27 -8.57
N VAL A 344 -19.58 2.30 -9.25
CA VAL A 344 -18.72 2.16 -10.43
C VAL A 344 -17.27 2.51 -10.15
N THR A 345 -16.99 3.12 -9.00
CA THR A 345 -15.65 3.46 -8.54
C THR A 345 -15.21 2.59 -7.36
N ALA A 346 -13.90 2.45 -7.21
CA ALA A 346 -13.27 1.79 -6.08
C ALA A 346 -13.53 2.55 -4.76
N ALA A 347 -13.44 3.88 -4.79
CA ALA A 347 -13.68 4.73 -3.62
C ALA A 347 -15.14 4.68 -3.15
N GLY A 348 -16.11 4.73 -4.06
CA GLY A 348 -17.52 4.54 -3.75
C GLY A 348 -17.81 3.16 -3.16
N ALA A 349 -17.17 2.10 -3.68
CA ALA A 349 -17.31 0.75 -3.11
C ALA A 349 -16.81 0.65 -1.67
N ARG A 350 -15.67 1.29 -1.35
CA ARG A 350 -15.14 1.37 0.02
C ARG A 350 -16.08 2.14 0.95
N LEU A 351 -16.58 3.29 0.50
CA LEU A 351 -17.54 4.09 1.26
C LEU A 351 -18.85 3.33 1.52
N LEU A 352 -19.38 2.62 0.53
CA LEU A 352 -20.58 1.80 0.70
C LEU A 352 -20.35 0.67 1.72
N ALA A 353 -19.23 -0.05 1.60
CA ALA A 353 -18.88 -1.11 2.55
C ALA A 353 -18.81 -0.56 3.99
N ARG A 354 -18.17 0.60 4.17
CA ARG A 354 -18.11 1.29 5.45
C ARG A 354 -19.51 1.66 5.97
N ARG A 355 -20.37 2.26 5.15
CA ARG A 355 -21.74 2.65 5.53
C ARG A 355 -22.61 1.48 5.92
N ILE A 356 -22.44 0.31 5.30
CA ILE A 356 -23.14 -0.93 5.70
C ILE A 356 -22.63 -1.42 7.06
N SER A 357 -21.32 -1.31 7.31
CA SER A 357 -20.73 -1.67 8.60
C SER A 357 -21.06 -0.66 9.71
N GLU A 358 -21.40 0.58 9.36
CA GLU A 358 -21.58 1.72 10.27
C GLU A 358 -22.95 2.39 10.07
N PRO A 359 -24.09 1.72 10.36
CA PRO A 359 -25.40 2.33 10.22
C PRO A 359 -25.55 3.55 11.15
N LEU A 360 -26.06 4.65 10.62
CA LEU A 360 -26.28 5.87 11.39
C LEU A 360 -27.47 5.72 12.35
N THR A 361 -27.44 6.44 13.46
CA THR A 361 -28.59 6.63 14.37
C THR A 361 -29.21 8.02 14.28
N ASP A 362 -28.47 9.00 13.72
CA ASP A 362 -28.99 10.36 13.53
C ASP A 362 -30.03 10.42 12.41
N LEU A 363 -31.28 10.67 12.81
CA LEU A 363 -32.42 10.76 11.90
C LEU A 363 -32.25 11.86 10.85
N ALA A 364 -31.62 12.99 11.19
CA ALA A 364 -31.41 14.08 10.24
C ALA A 364 -30.44 13.66 9.13
N ALA A 365 -29.29 13.07 9.48
CA ALA A 365 -28.32 12.55 8.52
C ALA A 365 -28.89 11.39 7.67
N ILE A 366 -29.69 10.49 8.26
CA ILE A 366 -30.36 9.42 7.49
C ILE A 366 -31.29 10.02 6.43
N ARG A 367 -32.14 10.99 6.82
CA ARG A 367 -33.08 11.63 5.90
C ARG A 367 -32.37 12.39 4.79
N ALA A 368 -31.27 13.09 5.08
CA ALA A 368 -30.47 13.78 4.08
C ALA A 368 -29.93 12.81 3.01
N ARG A 369 -29.45 11.62 3.42
CA ARG A 369 -29.04 10.56 2.48
C ARG A 369 -30.22 10.02 1.67
N HIS A 370 -31.40 9.85 2.29
CA HIS A 370 -32.60 9.43 1.56
C HIS A 370 -33.02 10.45 0.50
N ASP A 371 -32.96 11.75 0.81
CA ASP A 371 -33.30 12.82 -0.12
C ASP A 371 -32.37 12.81 -1.35
N ALA A 372 -31.06 12.58 -1.14
CA ALA A 372 -30.09 12.44 -2.23
C ALA A 372 -30.41 11.26 -3.16
N VAL A 373 -30.72 10.09 -2.59
CA VAL A 373 -31.06 8.88 -3.35
C VAL A 373 -32.37 9.07 -4.12
N GLU A 374 -33.41 9.61 -3.48
CA GLU A 374 -34.72 9.86 -4.10
C GLU A 374 -34.61 10.88 -5.24
N PHE A 375 -33.85 11.96 -5.04
CA PHE A 375 -33.60 12.95 -6.09
C PHE A 375 -32.96 12.31 -7.32
N LEU A 376 -31.92 11.49 -7.16
CA LEU A 376 -31.27 10.83 -8.29
C LEU A 376 -32.15 9.74 -8.93
N ALA A 377 -32.95 9.02 -8.14
CA ALA A 377 -33.89 8.02 -8.65
C ALA A 377 -35.01 8.67 -9.50
N GLY A 378 -35.43 9.89 -9.13
CA GLY A 378 -36.38 10.69 -9.89
C GLY A 378 -35.80 11.39 -11.13
N ASN A 379 -34.48 11.51 -11.24
CA ASN A 379 -33.79 12.25 -12.31
C ASN A 379 -32.88 11.32 -13.14
N ALA A 380 -33.50 10.51 -14.01
CA ALA A 380 -32.80 9.50 -14.81
C ALA A 380 -31.67 10.04 -15.71
N GLU A 381 -31.81 11.26 -16.24
CA GLU A 381 -30.78 11.89 -17.07
C GLU A 381 -29.52 12.23 -16.28
N ILE A 382 -29.68 12.92 -15.14
CA ILE A 382 -28.59 13.26 -14.22
C ILE A 382 -27.91 11.97 -13.73
N LEU A 383 -28.70 10.98 -13.30
CA LEU A 383 -28.17 9.68 -12.86
C LEU A 383 -27.32 9.01 -13.94
N ALA A 384 -27.76 9.03 -15.19
CA ALA A 384 -27.01 8.45 -16.30
C ALA A 384 -25.71 9.20 -16.62
N VAL A 385 -25.72 10.54 -16.50
CA VAL A 385 -24.51 11.36 -16.66
C VAL A 385 -23.52 11.07 -15.54
N LEU A 386 -23.96 11.08 -14.27
CA LEU A 386 -23.10 10.81 -13.12
C LEU A 386 -22.44 9.44 -13.23
N ARG A 387 -23.21 8.39 -13.48
CA ARG A 387 -22.66 7.02 -13.58
C ARG A 387 -21.65 6.87 -14.72
N ARG A 388 -21.85 7.55 -15.86
CA ARG A 388 -20.89 7.52 -16.97
C ARG A 388 -19.58 8.25 -16.63
N GLY A 389 -19.65 9.45 -16.08
CA GLY A 389 -18.45 10.21 -15.68
C GLY A 389 -17.68 9.50 -14.56
N LEU A 390 -18.40 9.03 -13.53
CA LEU A 390 -17.81 8.29 -12.42
C LEU A 390 -17.13 6.99 -12.86
N ALA A 391 -17.64 6.28 -13.87
CA ALA A 391 -17.01 5.05 -14.36
C ALA A 391 -15.60 5.29 -14.95
N GLY A 392 -15.30 6.52 -15.40
CA GLY A 392 -13.97 6.95 -15.85
C GLY A 392 -13.12 7.60 -14.76
N ALA A 393 -13.71 7.91 -13.60
CA ALA A 393 -13.04 8.65 -12.54
C ALA A 393 -11.99 7.78 -11.81
N PRO A 394 -10.74 8.26 -11.66
CA PRO A 394 -9.70 7.53 -10.96
C PRO A 394 -9.81 7.65 -9.43
N ASP A 395 -9.04 6.81 -8.72
CA ASP A 395 -8.94 6.87 -7.26
C ASP A 395 -7.99 7.99 -6.80
N LEU A 396 -8.53 9.21 -6.72
CA LEU A 396 -7.80 10.41 -6.33
C LEU A 396 -7.12 10.29 -4.96
N ALA A 397 -7.80 9.68 -3.99
CA ALA A 397 -7.28 9.57 -2.62
C ALA A 397 -5.98 8.75 -2.56
N ARG A 398 -5.96 7.60 -3.25
CA ARG A 398 -4.76 6.73 -3.30
C ARG A 398 -3.62 7.33 -4.10
N ALA A 399 -3.92 7.97 -5.23
CA ALA A 399 -2.91 8.69 -6.01
C ALA A 399 -2.27 9.83 -5.21
N LEU A 400 -3.09 10.61 -4.47
CA LEU A 400 -2.62 11.70 -3.62
C LEU A 400 -1.71 11.19 -2.49
N SER A 401 -2.09 10.10 -1.80
CA SER A 401 -1.25 9.52 -0.74
C SER A 401 0.13 9.10 -1.25
N ARG A 402 0.19 8.43 -2.42
CA ARG A 402 1.47 8.06 -3.04
C ARG A 402 2.32 9.26 -3.42
N LEU A 403 1.71 10.36 -3.89
CA LEU A 403 2.42 11.60 -4.19
C LEU A 403 3.03 12.22 -2.93
N SER A 404 2.26 12.29 -1.85
CA SER A 404 2.75 12.83 -0.57
C SER A 404 3.92 12.02 0.01
N LEU A 405 3.98 10.72 -0.28
CA LEU A 405 5.08 9.84 0.12
C LEU A 405 6.27 9.84 -0.85
N GLY A 406 6.21 10.58 -1.96
CA GLY A 406 7.26 10.56 -2.99
C GLY A 406 7.37 9.23 -3.75
N ARG A 407 6.29 8.44 -3.76
CA ARG A 407 6.22 7.10 -4.39
C ARG A 407 5.35 7.05 -5.64
N ALA A 408 4.79 8.18 -6.05
CA ALA A 408 3.93 8.26 -7.19
C ALA A 408 4.67 8.05 -8.52
N SER A 409 3.94 7.42 -9.44
CA SER A 409 4.29 7.27 -10.85
C SER A 409 3.71 8.43 -11.69
N PRO A 410 4.17 8.61 -12.94
CA PRO A 410 3.53 9.54 -13.88
C PRO A 410 2.03 9.26 -14.09
N ARG A 411 1.62 7.99 -13.97
CA ARG A 411 0.20 7.60 -14.03
C ARG A 411 -0.63 8.16 -12.89
N ASP A 412 -0.05 8.31 -11.70
CA ASP A 412 -0.75 8.89 -10.56
C ASP A 412 -1.03 10.38 -10.77
N LEU A 413 -0.06 11.13 -11.29
CA LEU A 413 -0.28 12.54 -11.67
C LEU A 413 -1.33 12.67 -12.78
N ALA A 414 -1.26 11.83 -13.80
CA ALA A 414 -2.23 11.83 -14.89
C ALA A 414 -3.64 11.46 -14.40
N ALA A 415 -3.73 10.51 -13.46
CA ALA A 415 -4.97 10.15 -12.79
C ALA A 415 -5.55 11.35 -12.02
N ILE A 416 -4.73 12.08 -11.27
CA ILE A 416 -5.21 13.29 -10.58
C ILE A 416 -5.72 14.33 -11.57
N GLY A 417 -4.95 14.65 -12.62
CA GLY A 417 -5.41 15.58 -13.67
C GLY A 417 -6.78 15.21 -14.23
N ARG A 418 -6.96 13.95 -14.65
CA ARG A 418 -8.26 13.45 -15.16
C ARG A 418 -9.37 13.51 -14.12
N GLY A 419 -9.09 13.15 -12.88
CA GLY A 419 -10.11 13.19 -11.82
C GLY A 419 -10.57 14.61 -11.48
N LEU A 420 -9.68 15.61 -11.58
CA LEU A 420 -10.08 17.02 -11.45
C LEU A 420 -10.99 17.46 -12.61
N GLU A 421 -10.64 17.11 -13.86
CA GLU A 421 -11.47 17.43 -15.04
C GLU A 421 -12.86 16.79 -14.96
N GLU A 422 -12.93 15.49 -14.64
CA GLU A 422 -14.19 14.78 -14.44
C GLU A 422 -15.00 15.36 -13.28
N GLY A 423 -14.34 15.74 -12.18
CA GLY A 423 -15.01 16.40 -11.06
C GLY A 423 -15.70 17.71 -11.46
N PHE A 424 -15.05 18.56 -12.25
CA PHE A 424 -15.68 19.77 -12.78
C PHE A 424 -16.85 19.47 -13.73
N ALA A 425 -16.72 18.45 -14.58
CA ALA A 425 -17.79 18.05 -15.49
C ALA A 425 -19.02 17.52 -14.73
N LEU A 426 -18.80 16.72 -13.69
CA LEU A 426 -19.86 16.19 -12.83
C LEU A 426 -20.55 17.30 -12.02
N ALA A 427 -19.78 18.26 -11.48
CA ALA A 427 -20.35 19.42 -10.80
C ALA A 427 -21.27 20.23 -11.73
N ALA A 428 -20.88 20.39 -13.00
CA ALA A 428 -21.64 21.12 -14.00
C ALA A 428 -22.91 20.38 -14.49
N ALA A 429 -23.09 19.10 -14.15
CA ALA A 429 -24.28 18.34 -14.51
C ALA A 429 -25.53 18.75 -13.71
N PHE A 430 -25.36 19.41 -12.58
CA PHE A 430 -26.45 19.89 -11.73
C PHE A 430 -26.85 21.32 -12.15
N VAL A 431 -28.01 21.46 -12.79
CA VAL A 431 -28.56 22.75 -13.23
C VAL A 431 -29.34 23.44 -12.11
N ASP A 432 -30.09 22.65 -11.34
CA ASP A 432 -30.85 23.10 -10.17
C ASP A 432 -30.13 22.73 -8.86
N ALA A 433 -30.46 23.43 -7.78
CA ALA A 433 -29.90 23.14 -6.47
C ALA A 433 -30.33 21.74 -5.99
N PRO A 434 -29.40 20.79 -5.81
CA PRO A 434 -29.75 19.45 -5.35
C PRO A 434 -29.92 19.43 -3.81
N PRO A 435 -30.44 18.33 -3.24
CA PRO A 435 -30.46 18.12 -1.79
C PRO A 435 -29.08 18.28 -1.15
N ARG A 436 -29.08 18.61 0.15
CA ARG A 436 -27.89 18.99 0.93
C ARG A 436 -26.64 18.14 0.65
N ASP A 437 -26.70 16.83 0.82
CA ASP A 437 -25.52 15.95 0.68
C ASP A 437 -24.96 15.97 -0.76
N LEU A 438 -25.82 16.09 -1.77
CA LEU A 438 -25.38 16.25 -3.17
C LEU A 438 -24.83 17.65 -3.41
N ALA A 439 -25.42 18.69 -2.81
CA ALA A 439 -24.96 20.06 -2.94
C ALA A 439 -23.56 20.24 -2.32
N ASP A 440 -23.32 19.63 -1.16
CA ASP A 440 -22.01 19.64 -0.50
C ASP A 440 -20.96 18.94 -1.38
N ALA A 441 -21.30 17.79 -1.99
CA ALA A 441 -20.42 17.10 -2.94
C ALA A 441 -20.14 17.96 -4.19
N VAL A 442 -21.16 18.59 -4.79
CA VAL A 442 -21.01 19.47 -5.96
C VAL A 442 -20.14 20.68 -5.62
N LEU A 443 -20.30 21.27 -4.44
CA LEU A 443 -19.50 22.40 -3.99
C LEU A 443 -18.02 22.03 -3.83
N ALA A 444 -17.74 20.86 -3.23
CA ALA A 444 -16.37 20.37 -3.10
C ALA A 444 -15.70 20.17 -4.47
N LEU A 445 -16.41 19.61 -5.45
CA LEU A 445 -15.90 19.45 -6.81
C LEU A 445 -15.74 20.79 -7.54
N ALA A 446 -16.69 21.72 -7.37
CA ALA A 446 -16.61 23.04 -8.00
C ALA A 446 -15.51 23.93 -7.39
N GLY A 447 -15.15 23.68 -6.13
CA GLY A 447 -14.15 24.42 -5.35
C GLY A 447 -12.70 24.02 -5.60
N MET A 448 -12.44 22.99 -6.40
CA MET A 448 -11.08 22.60 -6.79
C MET A 448 -10.39 23.68 -7.64
N ASP A 449 -9.06 23.72 -7.61
CA ASP A 449 -8.29 24.65 -8.44
C ASP A 449 -8.31 24.28 -9.93
N ARG A 450 -8.90 25.18 -10.72
CA ARG A 450 -8.99 25.07 -12.18
C ARG A 450 -7.64 25.28 -12.88
N GLU A 451 -6.73 26.05 -12.29
CA GLU A 451 -5.41 26.29 -12.86
C GLU A 451 -4.53 25.06 -12.72
N LEU A 452 -4.56 24.39 -11.56
CA LEU A 452 -3.87 23.11 -11.36
C LEU A 452 -4.35 22.06 -12.36
N ALA A 453 -5.66 21.91 -12.53
CA ALA A 453 -6.21 20.95 -13.50
C ALA A 453 -5.73 21.25 -14.93
N ARG A 454 -5.71 22.53 -15.33
CA ARG A 454 -5.21 22.95 -16.64
C ARG A 454 -3.70 22.74 -16.82
N ASP A 455 -2.89 23.00 -15.79
CA ASP A 455 -1.43 22.77 -15.85
C ASP A 455 -1.14 21.28 -16.01
N LEU A 456 -1.79 20.41 -15.22
CA LEU A 456 -1.66 18.95 -15.35
C LEU A 456 -2.11 18.46 -16.73
N ALA A 457 -3.26 18.93 -17.21
CA ALA A 457 -3.79 18.58 -18.51
C ALA A 457 -2.92 19.06 -19.66
N ALA A 458 -2.22 20.20 -19.53
CA ALA A 458 -1.28 20.69 -20.53
C ALA A 458 0.06 19.96 -20.48
N ALA A 459 0.50 19.54 -19.29
CA ALA A 459 1.81 18.95 -19.06
C ALA A 459 1.90 17.47 -19.38
N LEU A 460 0.86 16.69 -19.11
CA LEU A 460 0.97 15.22 -19.09
C LEU A 460 0.48 14.59 -20.39
N GLU A 461 1.17 13.52 -20.81
CA GLU A 461 0.70 12.65 -21.89
C GLU A 461 -0.48 11.78 -21.44
N ASP A 462 -1.44 11.54 -22.34
CA ASP A 462 -2.66 10.78 -22.06
C ASP A 462 -2.34 9.35 -21.56
N GLU A 463 -1.34 8.73 -22.20
CA GLU A 463 -0.81 7.41 -21.85
C GLU A 463 0.55 7.53 -21.17
N SER A 464 0.52 7.86 -19.87
CA SER A 464 1.74 7.95 -19.07
C SER A 464 2.34 6.56 -18.74
N PRO A 465 3.68 6.40 -18.85
CA PRO A 465 4.41 5.19 -18.46
C PRO A 465 4.28 4.88 -16.97
N PRO A 466 4.39 3.60 -16.57
CA PRO A 466 4.31 3.18 -15.17
C PRO A 466 5.51 3.62 -14.35
N THR A 467 6.67 3.83 -14.98
CA THR A 467 7.92 4.11 -14.29
C THR A 467 8.44 5.49 -14.68
N ARG A 468 8.67 6.33 -13.67
CA ARG A 468 9.24 7.68 -13.84
C ARG A 468 10.64 7.68 -14.48
N ARG A 469 11.40 6.59 -14.34
CA ARG A 469 12.77 6.46 -14.88
C ARG A 469 12.83 6.29 -16.40
N ASP A 470 11.73 5.87 -17.01
CA ASP A 470 11.70 5.58 -18.45
C ASP A 470 11.47 6.87 -19.28
N GLY A 471 11.05 7.95 -18.63
CA GLY A 471 10.75 9.24 -19.27
C GLY A 471 9.55 9.18 -20.22
N GLY A 472 9.31 10.26 -20.97
CA GLY A 472 8.28 10.31 -22.02
C GLY A 472 6.85 10.49 -21.51
N PHE A 473 6.68 11.12 -20.36
CA PHE A 473 5.37 11.39 -19.75
C PHE A 473 4.95 12.87 -19.83
N ILE A 474 5.85 13.76 -20.28
CA ILE A 474 5.57 15.17 -20.49
C ILE A 474 5.22 15.44 -21.95
N ARG A 475 4.14 16.17 -22.19
CA ARG A 475 3.64 16.52 -23.52
C ARG A 475 4.58 17.46 -24.26
N ALA A 476 4.70 17.26 -25.57
CA ALA A 476 5.39 18.21 -26.44
C ALA A 476 4.72 19.58 -26.42
N GLY A 477 5.52 20.66 -26.44
CA GLY A 477 5.04 22.04 -26.37
C GLY A 477 4.84 22.56 -24.95
N TYR A 478 5.01 21.72 -23.93
CA TYR A 478 4.87 22.13 -22.53
C TYR A 478 6.08 22.90 -22.03
N ASP A 479 7.29 22.39 -22.31
CA ASP A 479 8.55 22.99 -21.88
C ASP A 479 9.51 23.08 -23.06
N ALA A 480 9.96 24.31 -23.37
CA ALA A 480 10.77 24.59 -24.54
C ALA A 480 12.18 23.96 -24.47
N ASP A 481 12.76 23.85 -23.28
CA ASP A 481 14.09 23.27 -23.08
C ASP A 481 14.04 21.74 -23.24
N LEU A 482 12.98 21.10 -22.74
CA LEU A 482 12.72 19.68 -22.95
C LEU A 482 12.50 19.38 -24.44
N ASP A 483 11.70 20.19 -25.12
CA ASP A 483 11.44 20.03 -26.56
C ASP A 483 12.71 20.20 -27.39
N ALA A 484 13.52 21.22 -27.10
CA ALA A 484 14.82 21.42 -27.75
C ALA A 484 15.76 20.22 -27.54
N THR A 485 15.78 19.67 -26.32
CA THR A 485 16.61 18.50 -25.99
C THR A 485 16.12 17.23 -26.68
N ARG A 486 14.79 17.03 -26.78
CA ARG A 486 14.18 15.93 -27.54
C ARG A 486 14.44 16.07 -29.05
N ALA A 487 14.40 17.29 -29.59
CA ALA A 487 14.71 17.55 -30.99
C ALA A 487 16.15 17.19 -31.35
N LEU A 488 17.13 17.46 -30.46
CA LEU A 488 18.52 17.04 -30.64
C LEU A 488 18.66 15.51 -30.73
N ARG A 489 17.90 14.77 -29.92
CA ARG A 489 17.85 13.30 -29.99
C ARG A 489 17.29 12.82 -31.33
N ASP A 490 16.24 13.45 -31.81
CA ASP A 490 15.58 13.05 -33.06
C ASP A 490 16.38 13.47 -34.30
N GLU A 491 17.07 14.61 -34.25
CA GLU A 491 18.05 15.04 -35.25
C GLU A 491 19.21 14.05 -35.34
N SER A 492 19.64 13.49 -34.20
CA SER A 492 20.71 12.49 -34.16
C SER A 492 20.37 11.23 -34.97
N ARG A 493 19.09 10.81 -35.05
CA ARG A 493 18.69 9.69 -35.94
C ARG A 493 18.91 10.02 -37.41
N ARG A 494 18.70 11.28 -37.82
CA ARG A 494 19.00 11.75 -39.18
C ARG A 494 20.51 11.76 -39.43
N VAL A 495 21.30 12.17 -38.43
CA VAL A 495 22.78 12.13 -38.50
C VAL A 495 23.28 10.69 -38.64
N VAL A 496 22.73 9.72 -37.90
CA VAL A 496 23.07 8.29 -38.05
C VAL A 496 22.77 7.80 -39.46
N ALA A 497 21.61 8.13 -40.03
CA ALA A 497 21.25 7.73 -41.38
C ALA A 497 22.17 8.37 -42.45
N ALA A 498 22.58 9.62 -42.26
CA ALA A 498 23.53 10.30 -43.13
C ALA A 498 24.93 9.67 -43.03
N LEU A 499 25.36 9.33 -41.81
CA LEU A 499 26.64 8.67 -41.54
C LEU A 499 26.70 7.27 -42.15
N GLU A 500 25.60 6.51 -42.04
CA GLU A 500 25.49 5.19 -42.68
C GLU A 500 25.67 5.29 -44.20
N ARG A 501 24.98 6.23 -44.86
CA ARG A 501 25.13 6.44 -46.32
C ARG A 501 26.55 6.81 -46.68
N ARG A 502 27.17 7.73 -45.94
CA ARG A 502 28.55 8.14 -46.19
C ARG A 502 29.52 6.95 -46.05
N TYR A 503 29.37 6.13 -45.01
CA TYR A 503 30.19 4.94 -44.84
C TYR A 503 29.95 3.90 -45.93
N VAL A 504 28.71 3.73 -46.42
CA VAL A 504 28.41 2.87 -47.58
C VAL A 504 29.14 3.40 -48.83
N ASP A 505 29.11 4.70 -49.08
CA ASP A 505 29.73 5.32 -50.26
C ASP A 505 31.26 5.25 -50.21
N GLU A 506 31.86 5.54 -49.05
CA GLU A 506 33.32 5.50 -48.84
C GLU A 506 33.90 4.09 -48.90
N THR A 507 33.19 3.10 -48.35
CA THR A 507 33.65 1.71 -48.30
C THR A 507 33.22 0.88 -49.50
N GLY A 508 32.19 1.31 -50.23
CA GLY A 508 31.53 0.55 -51.30
C GLY A 508 30.76 -0.68 -50.80
N ILE A 509 30.55 -0.83 -49.49
CA ILE A 509 29.88 -1.99 -48.89
C ILE A 509 28.38 -1.68 -48.71
N ARG A 510 27.55 -2.10 -49.68
CA ARG A 510 26.09 -1.85 -49.64
C ARG A 510 25.36 -2.52 -48.46
N SER A 511 25.94 -3.56 -47.88
CA SER A 511 25.36 -4.28 -46.74
C SER A 511 25.70 -3.66 -45.38
N LEU A 512 26.51 -2.60 -45.35
CA LEU A 512 26.89 -1.91 -44.12
C LEU A 512 25.66 -1.28 -43.48
N LYS A 513 25.47 -1.53 -42.19
CA LYS A 513 24.40 -0.92 -41.39
C LYS A 513 24.94 -0.41 -40.07
N ILE A 514 24.46 0.73 -39.63
CA ILE A 514 24.67 1.20 -38.26
C ILE A 514 23.50 0.66 -37.42
N ARG A 515 23.84 -0.11 -36.38
CA ARG A 515 22.86 -0.66 -35.42
C ARG A 515 23.18 -0.19 -34.01
N HIS A 516 22.19 -0.30 -33.14
CA HIS A 516 22.32 0.00 -31.71
C HIS A 516 21.95 -1.24 -30.88
N ASN A 517 22.69 -1.50 -29.81
CA ASN A 517 22.25 -2.41 -28.75
C ASN A 517 22.72 -1.91 -27.37
N ALA A 518 22.09 -2.41 -26.30
CA ALA A 518 22.32 -1.93 -24.94
C ALA A 518 23.75 -2.20 -24.38
N VAL A 519 24.52 -3.11 -24.98
CA VAL A 519 25.85 -3.51 -24.48
C VAL A 519 26.98 -2.83 -25.23
N LEU A 520 26.84 -2.67 -26.55
CA LEU A 520 27.88 -2.15 -27.45
C LEU A 520 27.63 -0.71 -27.87
N GLY A 521 26.45 -0.15 -27.64
CA GLY A 521 26.09 1.17 -28.13
C GLY A 521 25.78 1.16 -29.62
N TYR A 522 26.11 2.25 -30.32
CA TYR A 522 26.03 2.31 -31.77
C TYR A 522 27.28 1.67 -32.40
N PHE A 523 27.07 0.80 -33.39
CA PHE A 523 28.15 0.11 -34.09
C PHE A 523 27.83 -0.08 -35.57
N VAL A 524 28.87 -0.14 -36.37
CA VAL A 524 28.84 -0.52 -37.79
C VAL A 524 28.87 -2.03 -37.86
N GLU A 525 27.89 -2.62 -38.55
CA GLU A 525 27.78 -4.05 -38.80
C GLU A 525 27.96 -4.33 -40.30
N VAL A 526 28.89 -5.23 -40.63
CA VAL A 526 29.09 -5.76 -41.98
C VAL A 526 29.07 -7.28 -41.96
N THR A 527 28.87 -7.91 -43.12
CA THR A 527 28.95 -9.36 -43.26
C THR A 527 30.38 -9.85 -43.00
N ALA A 528 30.54 -11.12 -42.60
CA ALA A 528 31.85 -11.72 -42.36
C ALA A 528 32.83 -11.54 -43.53
N GLN A 529 32.34 -11.64 -44.77
CA GLN A 529 33.13 -11.46 -46.00
C GLN A 529 33.74 -10.05 -46.15
N HIS A 530 33.10 -9.03 -45.59
CA HIS A 530 33.56 -7.64 -45.69
C HIS A 530 34.33 -7.17 -44.46
N GLY A 531 34.48 -8.02 -43.43
CA GLY A 531 35.15 -7.66 -42.18
C GLY A 531 36.64 -7.36 -42.36
N ASP A 532 37.36 -8.17 -43.13
CA ASP A 532 38.81 -7.96 -43.32
C ASP A 532 39.12 -6.68 -44.10
N ARG A 533 38.26 -6.32 -45.06
CA ARG A 533 38.37 -5.06 -45.81
C ARG A 533 38.34 -3.83 -44.92
N LEU A 534 37.56 -3.83 -43.84
CA LEU A 534 37.51 -2.72 -42.89
C LEU A 534 38.69 -2.70 -41.90
N ARG A 535 39.47 -3.79 -41.81
CA ARG A 535 40.67 -3.89 -40.97
C ARG A 535 41.97 -3.51 -41.70
N GLU A 536 41.92 -3.38 -43.02
CA GLU A 536 43.05 -2.99 -43.85
C GLU A 536 43.06 -1.48 -44.15
N ALA A 537 44.22 -0.94 -44.51
CA ALA A 537 44.33 0.44 -44.96
C ALA A 537 43.56 0.64 -46.29
N PRO A 538 42.85 1.77 -46.49
CA PRO A 538 42.83 2.98 -45.65
C PRO A 538 41.78 2.96 -44.52
N PHE A 539 40.89 1.97 -44.47
CA PHE A 539 39.71 1.95 -43.59
C PHE A 539 40.04 1.67 -42.11
N SER A 540 41.15 0.99 -41.85
CA SER A 540 41.63 0.69 -40.49
C SER A 540 41.91 1.92 -39.61
N ALA A 541 42.01 3.11 -40.21
CA ALA A 541 42.14 4.38 -39.47
C ALA A 541 40.81 4.91 -38.91
N THR A 542 39.69 4.52 -39.52
CA THR A 542 38.34 5.01 -39.18
C THR A 542 37.54 3.96 -38.41
N PHE A 543 37.66 2.68 -38.78
CA PHE A 543 36.89 1.58 -38.20
C PHE A 543 37.73 0.77 -37.21
N VAL A 544 37.33 0.81 -35.93
CA VAL A 544 37.95 0.06 -34.84
C VAL A 544 37.13 -1.20 -34.57
N HIS A 545 37.74 -2.38 -34.67
CA HIS A 545 37.07 -3.65 -34.44
C HIS A 545 36.55 -3.77 -32.99
N ARG A 546 35.31 -4.22 -32.82
CA ARG A 546 34.65 -4.41 -31.51
C ARG A 546 34.30 -5.86 -31.23
N GLN A 547 33.73 -6.57 -32.20
CA GLN A 547 33.24 -7.94 -32.01
C GLN A 547 33.17 -8.69 -33.34
N THR A 548 33.42 -10.00 -33.31
CA THR A 548 33.19 -10.91 -34.45
C THR A 548 32.10 -11.91 -34.06
N LEU A 549 31.10 -12.10 -34.93
CA LEU A 549 30.02 -13.08 -34.81
C LEU A 549 30.08 -14.07 -35.99
N ALA A 550 29.33 -15.17 -35.90
CA ALA A 550 29.33 -16.22 -36.92
C ALA A 550 28.97 -15.73 -38.34
N GLY A 551 28.18 -14.66 -38.48
CA GLY A 551 27.78 -14.08 -39.77
C GLY A 551 28.11 -12.61 -39.98
N ALA A 552 28.63 -11.91 -38.96
CA ALA A 552 28.80 -10.46 -39.00
C ALA A 552 30.02 -10.01 -38.19
N VAL A 553 30.63 -8.90 -38.61
CA VAL A 553 31.73 -8.24 -37.89
C VAL A 553 31.30 -6.83 -37.53
N ARG A 554 31.56 -6.44 -36.29
CA ARG A 554 31.15 -5.16 -35.71
C ARG A 554 32.34 -4.25 -35.48
N PHE A 555 32.19 -2.99 -35.88
CA PHE A 555 33.18 -1.92 -35.76
C PHE A 555 32.58 -0.69 -35.09
N THR A 556 33.43 0.14 -34.49
CA THR A 556 33.08 1.49 -34.02
C THR A 556 33.97 2.51 -34.74
N SER A 557 33.65 3.81 -34.64
CA SER A 557 34.49 4.90 -35.15
C SER A 557 34.48 6.05 -34.13
N VAL A 558 35.45 6.97 -34.23
CA VAL A 558 35.50 8.15 -33.34
C VAL A 558 34.22 8.98 -33.48
N GLU A 559 33.76 9.21 -34.71
CA GLU A 559 32.54 9.97 -34.98
C GLU A 559 31.28 9.28 -34.41
N LEU A 560 31.21 7.95 -34.49
CA LEU A 560 30.12 7.18 -33.88
C LEU A 560 30.14 7.31 -32.35
N GLY A 561 31.33 7.26 -31.74
CA GLY A 561 31.51 7.46 -30.31
C GLY A 561 31.11 8.87 -29.86
N ASP A 562 31.51 9.90 -30.60
CA ASP A 562 31.14 11.29 -30.32
C ASP A 562 29.63 11.52 -30.46
N LEU A 563 29.01 10.94 -31.49
CA LEU A 563 27.57 11.00 -31.70
C LEU A 563 26.82 10.27 -30.58
N GLU A 564 27.27 9.08 -30.19
CA GLU A 564 26.70 8.31 -29.09
C GLU A 564 26.78 9.10 -27.77
N SER A 565 27.91 9.73 -27.48
CA SER A 565 28.08 10.56 -26.28
C SER A 565 27.12 11.76 -26.27
N ARG A 566 26.93 12.43 -27.41
CA ARG A 566 25.97 13.55 -27.54
C ARG A 566 24.52 13.09 -27.36
N ILE A 567 24.15 11.96 -27.97
CA ILE A 567 22.81 11.37 -27.83
C ILE A 567 22.54 10.98 -26.37
N ALA A 568 23.49 10.31 -25.73
CA ALA A 568 23.38 9.91 -24.34
C ALA A 568 23.22 11.12 -23.42
N SER A 569 24.06 12.15 -23.59
CA SER A 569 23.97 13.39 -22.80
C SER A 569 22.64 14.13 -23.01
N ALA A 570 22.12 14.19 -24.24
CA ALA A 570 20.81 14.76 -24.51
C ALA A 570 19.69 13.93 -23.86
N GLY A 571 19.79 12.59 -23.91
CA GLY A 571 18.85 11.69 -23.24
C GLY A 571 18.81 11.87 -21.72
N GLU A 572 19.99 11.93 -21.08
CA GLU A 572 20.13 12.20 -19.64
C GLU A 572 19.55 13.57 -19.27
N ARG A 573 19.83 14.60 -20.06
CA ARG A 573 19.30 15.95 -19.83
C ARG A 573 17.78 16.00 -19.99
N ALA A 574 17.22 15.35 -21.01
CA ALA A 574 15.77 15.28 -21.21
C ALA A 574 15.09 14.59 -20.03
N LEU A 575 15.64 13.44 -19.59
CA LEU A 575 15.12 12.73 -18.42
C LEU A 575 15.19 13.60 -17.16
N ALA A 576 16.31 14.30 -16.93
CA ALA A 576 16.46 15.20 -15.78
C ALA A 576 15.45 16.35 -15.79
N LEU A 577 15.17 16.95 -16.96
CA LEU A 577 14.15 17.99 -17.12
C LEU A 577 12.74 17.44 -16.85
N GLU A 578 12.41 16.27 -17.38
CA GLU A 578 11.13 15.60 -17.09
C GLU A 578 10.98 15.30 -15.60
N GLN A 579 12.05 14.86 -14.93
CA GLN A 579 12.03 14.67 -13.49
C GLN A 579 11.77 15.97 -12.75
N HIS A 580 12.41 17.06 -13.14
CA HIS A 580 12.19 18.36 -12.51
C HIS A 580 10.73 18.84 -12.67
N ILE A 581 10.17 18.69 -13.87
CA ILE A 581 8.78 19.04 -14.17
C ILE A 581 7.82 18.18 -13.32
N PHE A 582 8.08 16.87 -13.23
CA PHE A 582 7.31 15.97 -12.37
C PHE A 582 7.30 16.44 -10.91
N ASP A 583 8.48 16.75 -10.34
CA ASP A 583 8.59 17.16 -8.94
C ASP A 583 7.84 18.48 -8.68
N ARG A 584 7.89 19.41 -9.63
CA ARG A 584 7.14 20.68 -9.57
C ARG A 584 5.62 20.43 -9.56
N LEU A 585 5.13 19.60 -10.48
CA LEU A 585 3.70 19.25 -10.57
C LEU A 585 3.23 18.48 -9.33
N ALA A 586 4.01 17.52 -8.86
CA ALA A 586 3.73 16.77 -7.64
C ALA A 586 3.65 17.69 -6.41
N ALA A 587 4.59 18.64 -6.28
CA ALA A 587 4.56 19.63 -5.21
C ALA A 587 3.31 20.52 -5.26
N ALA A 588 2.88 20.94 -6.46
CA ALA A 588 1.65 21.72 -6.64
C ALA A 588 0.40 20.94 -6.23
N VAL A 589 0.32 19.65 -6.60
CA VAL A 589 -0.77 18.76 -6.18
C VAL A 589 -0.79 18.56 -4.66
N VAL A 590 0.37 18.29 -4.05
CA VAL A 590 0.46 18.09 -2.59
C VAL A 590 0.11 19.38 -1.83
N ALA A 591 0.42 20.56 -2.36
CA ALA A 591 0.03 21.83 -1.76
C ALA A 591 -1.51 22.01 -1.68
N GLN A 592 -2.26 21.33 -2.56
CA GLN A 592 -3.73 21.36 -2.59
C GLN A 592 -4.37 20.05 -2.08
N ALA A 593 -3.62 19.26 -1.30
CA ALA A 593 -4.08 17.96 -0.81
C ALA A 593 -5.43 18.00 -0.06
N GLY A 594 -5.79 19.11 0.59
CA GLY A 594 -7.07 19.29 1.27
C GLY A 594 -8.25 19.28 0.30
N GLU A 595 -8.21 20.14 -0.73
CA GLU A 595 -9.26 20.26 -1.74
C GLU A 595 -9.40 18.99 -2.58
N ILE A 596 -8.28 18.38 -2.96
CA ILE A 596 -8.27 17.14 -3.75
C ILE A 596 -8.88 15.98 -2.94
N ARG A 597 -8.64 15.93 -1.63
CA ARG A 597 -9.27 14.93 -0.75
C ARG A 597 -10.77 15.15 -0.63
N ALA A 598 -11.20 16.38 -0.41
CA ALA A 598 -12.63 16.71 -0.37
C ALA A 598 -13.33 16.34 -1.69
N ALA A 599 -12.66 16.55 -2.83
CA ALA A 599 -13.15 16.10 -4.12
C ALA A 599 -13.20 14.57 -4.23
N ALA A 600 -12.18 13.84 -3.75
CA ALA A 600 -12.18 12.38 -3.73
C ALA A 600 -13.35 11.81 -2.90
N GLU A 601 -13.62 12.41 -1.73
CA GLU A 601 -14.76 12.07 -0.88
C GLU A 601 -16.08 12.38 -1.57
N ALA A 602 -16.21 13.55 -2.22
CA ALA A 602 -17.38 13.93 -2.99
C ALA A 602 -17.68 12.97 -4.15
N LEU A 603 -16.66 12.54 -4.90
CA LEU A 603 -16.83 11.54 -5.97
C LEU A 603 -17.33 10.20 -5.42
N ALA A 604 -16.79 9.75 -4.28
CA ALA A 604 -17.25 8.53 -3.62
C ALA A 604 -18.70 8.65 -3.14
N GLU A 605 -19.09 9.80 -2.56
CA GLU A 605 -20.46 10.10 -2.14
C GLU A 605 -21.44 10.05 -3.33
N LEU A 606 -21.12 10.76 -4.41
CA LEU A 606 -21.93 10.76 -5.63
C LEU A 606 -22.10 9.35 -6.20
N ASP A 607 -21.05 8.53 -6.19
CA ASP A 607 -21.10 7.14 -6.66
C ASP A 607 -21.98 6.24 -5.77
N VAL A 608 -21.89 6.39 -4.45
CA VAL A 608 -22.77 5.66 -3.53
C VAL A 608 -24.23 6.05 -3.75
N PHE A 609 -24.55 7.35 -3.82
CA PHE A 609 -25.92 7.80 -4.06
C PHE A 609 -26.44 7.37 -5.43
N ALA A 610 -25.65 7.51 -6.49
CA ALA A 610 -26.00 7.04 -7.82
C ALA A 610 -26.16 5.52 -7.89
N GLY A 611 -25.35 4.77 -7.15
CA GLY A 611 -25.46 3.32 -6.98
C GLY A 611 -26.77 2.91 -6.31
N LEU A 612 -27.08 3.52 -5.17
CA LEU A 612 -28.31 3.24 -4.41
C LEU A 612 -29.57 3.69 -5.15
N ALA A 613 -29.54 4.83 -5.86
CA ALA A 613 -30.64 5.26 -6.72
C ALA A 613 -30.90 4.26 -7.85
N ARG A 614 -29.82 3.76 -8.48
CA ARG A 614 -29.93 2.71 -9.50
C ARG A 614 -30.49 1.41 -8.93
N LEU A 615 -30.02 0.99 -7.75
CA LEU A 615 -30.55 -0.18 -7.03
C LEU A 615 -32.05 -0.01 -6.75
N ALA A 616 -32.47 1.17 -6.28
CA ALA A 616 -33.86 1.42 -5.93
C ALA A 616 -34.79 1.31 -7.14
N VAL A 617 -34.37 1.83 -8.29
CA VAL A 617 -35.13 1.72 -9.55
C VAL A 617 -35.15 0.28 -10.06
N ASP A 618 -33.99 -0.39 -10.12
CA ASP A 618 -33.86 -1.72 -10.74
C ASP A 618 -34.55 -2.81 -9.90
N GLU A 619 -34.38 -2.78 -8.58
CA GLU A 619 -34.87 -3.82 -7.65
C GLU A 619 -36.16 -3.41 -6.92
N ARG A 620 -36.72 -2.23 -7.28
CA ARG A 620 -37.94 -1.66 -6.69
C ARG A 620 -37.84 -1.53 -5.17
N HIS A 621 -36.78 -0.90 -4.68
CA HIS A 621 -36.70 -0.52 -3.27
C HIS A 621 -37.53 0.75 -3.04
N VAL A 622 -38.04 0.90 -1.82
CA VAL A 622 -38.83 2.06 -1.41
C VAL A 622 -38.09 2.84 -0.33
N ARG A 623 -38.29 4.15 -0.30
CA ARG A 623 -37.79 5.02 0.77
C ARG A 623 -38.54 4.65 2.07
N PRO A 624 -37.86 4.24 3.15
CA PRO A 624 -38.53 3.97 4.41
C PRO A 624 -38.94 5.27 5.10
N GLU A 625 -40.06 5.22 5.83
CA GLU A 625 -40.44 6.29 6.76
C GLU A 625 -39.64 6.11 8.05
N MET A 626 -38.79 7.09 8.35
CA MET A 626 -37.97 7.08 9.56
C MET A 626 -38.57 8.05 10.58
N THR A 627 -38.90 7.56 11.77
CA THR A 627 -39.45 8.36 12.88
C THR A 627 -38.61 8.16 14.15
N GLY A 628 -38.88 8.96 15.19
CA GLY A 628 -38.29 8.74 16.52
C GLY A 628 -39.10 7.79 17.40
N ALA A 629 -40.15 7.16 16.86
CA ALA A 629 -40.97 6.20 17.57
C ALA A 629 -40.29 4.82 17.60
N VAL A 630 -40.82 3.92 18.44
CA VAL A 630 -40.36 2.53 18.53
C VAL A 630 -41.11 1.59 17.58
N ASP A 631 -41.86 2.16 16.64
CA ASP A 631 -42.64 1.43 15.65
C ASP A 631 -41.72 0.79 14.61
N PHE A 632 -42.04 -0.44 14.21
CA PHE A 632 -41.31 -1.18 13.19
C PHE A 632 -42.33 -1.96 12.37
N GLU A 633 -42.60 -1.44 11.17
CA GLU A 633 -43.57 -1.98 10.23
C GLU A 633 -42.92 -2.14 8.85
N VAL A 634 -43.10 -3.31 8.27
CA VAL A 634 -42.62 -3.68 6.94
C VAL A 634 -43.79 -4.29 6.18
N GLU A 635 -44.16 -3.68 5.07
CA GLU A 635 -45.15 -4.23 4.13
C GLU A 635 -44.44 -4.81 2.90
N GLY A 636 -44.75 -6.06 2.55
CA GLY A 636 -44.15 -6.74 1.40
C GLY A 636 -42.62 -6.84 1.47
N GLY A 637 -42.08 -7.09 2.67
CA GLY A 637 -40.66 -7.22 2.94
C GLY A 637 -40.02 -8.38 2.17
N ARG A 638 -38.80 -8.16 1.68
CA ARG A 638 -38.03 -9.13 0.89
C ARG A 638 -36.60 -9.18 1.39
N HIS A 639 -36.03 -10.38 1.44
CA HIS A 639 -34.62 -10.54 1.79
C HIS A 639 -33.75 -10.26 0.56
N PRO A 640 -32.94 -9.18 0.53
CA PRO A 640 -32.29 -8.68 -0.69
C PRO A 640 -31.31 -9.69 -1.30
N VAL A 641 -30.57 -10.42 -0.47
CA VAL A 641 -29.65 -11.48 -0.93
C VAL A 641 -30.40 -12.69 -1.50
N VAL A 642 -31.36 -13.23 -0.74
CA VAL A 642 -32.09 -14.45 -1.12
C VAL A 642 -32.97 -14.21 -2.35
N GLU A 643 -33.61 -13.05 -2.47
CA GLU A 643 -34.39 -12.67 -3.65
C GLU A 643 -33.54 -12.73 -4.92
N GLN A 644 -32.35 -12.11 -4.90
CA GLN A 644 -31.43 -12.14 -6.03
C GLN A 644 -30.87 -13.54 -6.32
N ALA A 645 -30.64 -14.35 -5.30
CA ALA A 645 -30.19 -15.73 -5.47
C ALA A 645 -31.27 -16.61 -6.13
N LEU A 646 -32.53 -16.49 -5.69
CA LEU A 646 -33.66 -17.23 -6.26
C LEU A 646 -33.98 -16.78 -7.68
N ALA A 647 -33.92 -15.47 -7.96
CA ALA A 647 -34.13 -14.94 -9.30
C ALA A 647 -33.14 -15.53 -10.33
N LYS A 648 -31.86 -15.71 -9.94
CA LYS A 648 -30.86 -16.41 -10.77
C LYS A 648 -31.17 -17.89 -10.98
N GLY A 649 -31.81 -18.53 -10.01
CA GLY A 649 -32.28 -19.92 -10.07
C GLY A 649 -33.64 -20.09 -10.78
N GLY A 650 -34.27 -19.01 -11.24
CA GLY A 650 -35.57 -19.03 -11.92
C GLY A 650 -36.79 -19.12 -10.98
N GLY A 651 -36.59 -18.94 -9.67
CA GLY A 651 -37.67 -18.97 -8.67
C GLY A 651 -38.05 -17.57 -8.17
N PRO A 652 -39.33 -17.31 -7.87
CA PRO A 652 -39.74 -16.06 -7.22
C PRO A 652 -39.48 -16.09 -5.70
N PHE A 653 -39.20 -14.93 -5.11
CA PHE A 653 -39.22 -14.73 -3.66
C PHE A 653 -40.63 -14.33 -3.21
N VAL A 654 -41.12 -14.90 -2.12
CA VAL A 654 -42.44 -14.57 -1.54
C VAL A 654 -42.24 -13.49 -0.48
N ALA A 655 -42.77 -12.30 -0.73
CA ALA A 655 -42.70 -11.17 0.22
C ALA A 655 -43.55 -11.43 1.47
N ASN A 656 -43.10 -10.91 2.62
CA ASN A 656 -43.80 -11.06 3.90
C ASN A 656 -43.90 -9.71 4.64
N ASP A 657 -45.00 -9.53 5.36
CA ASP A 657 -45.20 -8.37 6.25
C ASP A 657 -44.57 -8.65 7.63
N CYS A 658 -44.15 -7.59 8.31
CA CYS A 658 -43.65 -7.65 9.68
C CYS A 658 -44.12 -6.41 10.46
N ASP A 659 -44.86 -6.61 11.55
CA ASP A 659 -45.28 -5.53 12.44
C ASP A 659 -44.88 -5.86 13.89
N LEU A 660 -43.81 -5.20 14.34
CA LEU A 660 -43.30 -5.26 15.71
C LEU A 660 -43.71 -4.02 16.54
N SER A 661 -44.56 -3.15 15.98
CA SER A 661 -44.98 -1.89 16.60
C SER A 661 -45.77 -2.10 17.90
N ALA A 662 -45.72 -1.10 18.77
CA ALA A 662 -46.38 -1.18 20.07
C ALA A 662 -47.91 -1.24 19.91
N PRO A 663 -48.62 -2.16 20.59
CA PRO A 663 -50.08 -2.15 20.58
C PRO A 663 -50.64 -0.83 21.14
N PRO A 664 -51.86 -0.42 20.74
CA PRO A 664 -52.49 0.78 21.28
C PRO A 664 -52.49 0.80 22.82
N GLY A 665 -51.93 1.85 23.40
CA GLY A 665 -51.82 2.03 24.85
C GLY A 665 -50.64 1.29 25.52
N LYS A 666 -49.68 0.78 24.75
CA LYS A 666 -48.41 0.21 25.24
C LYS A 666 -47.23 1.01 24.70
N GLU A 667 -46.14 1.02 25.47
CA GLU A 667 -44.88 1.68 25.08
C GLU A 667 -43.88 0.71 24.43
N ALA A 668 -44.02 -0.60 24.67
CA ALA A 668 -43.12 -1.62 24.14
C ALA A 668 -43.71 -2.31 22.90
N GLY A 669 -42.85 -2.61 21.93
CA GLY A 669 -43.17 -3.37 20.73
C GLY A 669 -43.59 -4.82 20.99
N ARG A 670 -44.00 -5.52 19.93
CA ARG A 670 -44.44 -6.92 20.00
C ARG A 670 -43.25 -7.87 19.98
N ILE A 671 -43.40 -9.01 20.67
CA ILE A 671 -42.53 -10.18 20.52
C ILE A 671 -43.30 -11.22 19.72
N TRP A 672 -42.73 -11.69 18.62
CA TRP A 672 -43.33 -12.73 17.78
C TRP A 672 -42.75 -14.12 18.11
N LEU A 673 -43.64 -15.11 18.25
CA LEU A 673 -43.25 -16.52 18.35
C LEU A 673 -43.40 -17.17 16.97
N VAL A 674 -42.30 -17.24 16.21
CA VAL A 674 -42.30 -17.82 14.86
C VAL A 674 -42.10 -19.34 14.94
N THR A 675 -43.07 -20.10 14.44
CA THR A 675 -43.03 -21.58 14.40
C THR A 675 -43.33 -22.09 12.99
N GLY A 676 -42.92 -23.31 12.68
CA GLY A 676 -43.12 -23.91 11.36
C GLY A 676 -42.12 -25.03 11.04
N PRO A 677 -42.34 -25.80 9.98
CA PRO A 677 -41.48 -26.92 9.61
C PRO A 677 -40.06 -26.46 9.21
N ASN A 678 -39.11 -27.38 9.18
CA ASN A 678 -37.76 -27.09 8.66
C ASN A 678 -37.86 -26.66 7.20
N MET A 679 -36.97 -25.75 6.79
CA MET A 679 -36.95 -25.15 5.44
C MET A 679 -38.18 -24.30 5.07
N ALA A 680 -39.05 -23.97 6.03
CA ALA A 680 -40.18 -23.06 5.81
C ALA A 680 -39.79 -21.56 5.71
N GLY A 681 -38.49 -21.25 5.65
CA GLY A 681 -38.00 -19.87 5.62
C GLY A 681 -38.05 -19.14 6.97
N LYS A 682 -38.11 -19.84 8.10
CA LYS A 682 -38.18 -19.19 9.43
C LYS A 682 -36.97 -18.32 9.79
N SER A 683 -35.79 -18.71 9.29
CA SER A 683 -34.52 -18.01 9.53
C SER A 683 -34.23 -16.94 8.48
N THR A 684 -34.99 -16.96 7.38
CA THR A 684 -34.91 -15.99 6.27
C THR A 684 -35.90 -14.88 6.53
#